data_AF-A0A9E2XFM6-F1
#
_entry.id   AF-A0A9E2XFM6-F1
#
_cell.length_a   1.000
_cell.length_b   1.000
_cell.length_c   1.000
_cell.angle_alpha   90.00
_cell.angle_beta   90.00
_cell.angle_gamma   90.00
#
_symmetry.space_group_name_H-M   'P 1'
#
loop_
_entity.id
_entity.type
_entity.pdbx_description
1 polymer ?
#
loop_
_entity_poly.entity_id
_entity_poly.type
_entity_poly.pdbx_seq_one_letter_code
_entity_poly.pdbx_strand_id
1 'polypeptide(L)'
;MRTEKNSAHSSTPIVKSQDILATAPAGSTAPDSITIGGGSVWVEYGNGADSTGAAGSSTIVQYNMKGQIEHTYTVKGLADGLKYDPETGDVWVLLNNDGNSTLQLIDPATQQISSPLQYGSPYVYGPTSSRGFDDVVFDGNRVFLSETNPVNPGDPVIVQLLNGQAPFGTLQTKSILTLGDTGTNLVTGEKNQPLPVTDPDSLKLLPDGDLLLTGEADGAFVFVKDPGTSHQTQSFVTLPAGDIPDDAIMPTSTSGTFYVGNQGGNNVVSINVTGLNTHDLYADIANKNELVQIDPKTGAVTHVADLNNPHGLAFVPSAAGDTDHGDRDVDHGRQEDHGHQAKAPSHIVVVIEENHDADQIIGNPNAPYINGTLVKDGLYYSNAHGTDHPSQPNYMELFSGTNPGVPGVNSPLQQHYPAGAEGTAAGQDALNNGDNYNTGQPFSVPNLGAELLAAGKSFAGYSETLPSVGFTGASANGINGNRAYVEKHNPWAQFQGTGTNQLPADTNQPFTTFQATTDFSNLPTVSFVVPNEYNDMHDTVSKNGLYAVGNTGVDKFGAPVNDAGTIQNGDTWLQNNLEAYREWATTHNSLLVVAWDENDYDFTDSNNIPMVIDGDPRLVQAGVNSANVNHFDLLKTLEGYYGLAPTGLAATADGLPMEHGRLVADPSHGQGGEENALLRNFMASSFASSSDGPGGTLISEGAQGNSQQPLLLTQPHG
;
A
#
# COMPACT_ATOMS: atom_id res chain seq x y z
N MET A 1 -44.47 8.53 43.44
CA MET A 1 -44.52 9.82 42.73
C MET A 1 -43.14 10.46 42.74
N ARG A 2 -42.37 10.26 41.68
CA ARG A 2 -41.43 11.26 41.14
C ARG A 2 -41.36 10.95 39.64
N THR A 3 -42.27 11.59 38.92
CA THR A 3 -42.25 11.73 37.47
C THR A 3 -41.11 12.67 37.13
N GLU A 4 -39.98 12.14 36.69
CA GLU A 4 -39.03 12.92 35.90
C GLU A 4 -39.50 12.83 34.45
N LYS A 5 -40.11 13.93 33.99
CA LYS A 5 -40.34 14.20 32.59
C LYS A 5 -38.97 14.33 31.92
N ASN A 6 -38.51 13.29 31.21
CA ASN A 6 -37.57 13.48 30.11
C ASN A 6 -38.36 14.11 28.95
N SER A 7 -38.52 15.44 28.98
CA SER A 7 -38.74 16.18 27.75
C SER A 7 -37.40 16.18 27.01
N ALA A 8 -37.22 15.23 26.10
CA ALA A 8 -36.20 15.31 25.08
C ALA A 8 -36.57 16.50 24.17
N HIS A 9 -35.95 17.64 24.40
CA HIS A 9 -35.90 18.68 23.37
C HIS A 9 -34.93 18.17 22.32
N SER A 10 -35.46 17.72 21.18
CA SER A 10 -34.70 17.74 19.92
C SER A 10 -34.15 19.16 19.78
N SER A 11 -32.83 19.30 19.71
CA SER A 11 -32.21 20.59 19.41
C SER A 11 -32.59 20.93 17.98
N THR A 12 -33.41 21.96 17.80
CA THR A 12 -33.80 22.42 16.47
C THR A 12 -32.57 23.02 15.78
N PRO A 13 -32.15 22.51 14.62
CA PRO A 13 -31.06 23.05 13.84
C PRO A 13 -31.32 24.52 13.49
N ILE A 14 -30.29 25.33 13.55
CA ILE A 14 -30.34 26.76 13.24
C ILE A 14 -29.44 26.98 12.03
N VAL A 15 -30.06 27.24 10.87
CA VAL A 15 -29.37 27.68 9.66
C VAL A 15 -28.84 29.11 9.88
N LYS A 16 -27.52 29.27 9.74
CA LYS A 16 -26.81 30.53 9.86
C LYS A 16 -26.68 31.24 8.53
N SER A 17 -26.36 30.49 7.48
CA SER A 17 -26.36 30.97 6.10
C SER A 17 -26.69 29.83 5.14
N GLN A 18 -27.18 30.20 3.97
CA GLN A 18 -27.40 29.31 2.85
C GLN A 18 -27.02 30.08 1.59
N ASP A 19 -25.96 29.61 0.94
CA ASP A 19 -25.30 30.30 -0.14
C ASP A 19 -25.12 29.37 -1.35
N ILE A 20 -25.20 29.92 -2.56
CA ILE A 20 -24.76 29.19 -3.75
C ILE A 20 -23.23 29.19 -3.71
N LEU A 21 -22.64 28.02 -3.46
CA LEU A 21 -21.20 27.84 -3.47
C LEU A 21 -20.67 27.94 -4.90
N ALA A 22 -21.25 27.17 -5.81
CA ALA A 22 -20.83 27.08 -7.20
C ALA A 22 -22.03 26.87 -8.11
N THR A 23 -21.98 27.45 -9.31
CA THR A 23 -22.90 27.13 -10.41
C THR A 23 -22.23 26.12 -11.33
N ALA A 24 -23.01 25.21 -11.91
CA ALA A 24 -22.50 24.22 -12.85
C ALA A 24 -21.65 24.86 -13.97
N PRO A 25 -20.51 24.26 -14.37
CA PRO A 25 -19.73 24.75 -15.50
C PRO A 25 -20.54 24.68 -16.80
N ALA A 26 -20.12 25.44 -17.81
CA ALA A 26 -20.81 25.45 -19.09
C ALA A 26 -20.84 24.04 -19.72
N GLY A 27 -22.04 23.54 -19.98
CA GLY A 27 -22.25 22.20 -20.55
C GLY A 27 -22.50 21.11 -19.51
N SER A 28 -22.36 21.40 -18.23
CA SER A 28 -22.65 20.47 -17.13
C SER A 28 -24.05 20.69 -16.58
N THR A 29 -24.79 19.61 -16.35
CA THR A 29 -26.14 19.66 -15.80
C THR A 29 -26.42 18.51 -14.87
N ALA A 30 -27.37 18.72 -13.95
CA ALA A 30 -27.85 17.74 -12.99
C ALA A 30 -26.74 17.33 -11.99
N PRO A 31 -26.32 18.24 -11.09
CA PRO A 31 -25.47 17.86 -9.98
C PRO A 31 -26.18 16.83 -9.11
N ASP A 32 -25.44 15.81 -8.75
CA ASP A 32 -25.90 14.68 -7.95
C ASP A 32 -24.89 14.44 -6.81
N SER A 33 -24.42 13.20 -6.64
CA SER A 33 -23.25 12.76 -5.90
C SER A 33 -22.22 13.85 -5.54
N ILE A 34 -22.10 14.14 -4.24
CA ILE A 34 -21.11 15.06 -3.65
C ILE A 34 -20.20 14.33 -2.66
N THR A 35 -18.91 14.61 -2.73
CA THR A 35 -17.94 14.18 -1.72
C THR A 35 -16.95 15.29 -1.37
N ILE A 36 -16.41 15.24 -0.15
CA ILE A 36 -15.45 16.22 0.37
C ILE A 36 -14.15 15.50 0.66
N GLY A 37 -13.04 16.05 0.16
CA GLY A 37 -11.73 15.48 0.38
C GLY A 37 -10.65 16.20 -0.41
N GLY A 38 -9.40 16.05 0.00
CA GLY A 38 -8.30 16.75 -0.67
C GLY A 38 -8.35 18.28 -0.53
N GLY A 39 -9.13 18.81 0.44
CA GLY A 39 -9.38 20.25 0.55
C GLY A 39 -10.36 20.81 -0.49
N SER A 40 -11.10 19.93 -1.18
CA SER A 40 -12.00 20.28 -2.27
C SER A 40 -13.40 19.72 -2.05
N VAL A 41 -14.38 20.34 -2.72
CA VAL A 41 -15.73 19.81 -2.93
C VAL A 41 -15.77 19.18 -4.31
N TRP A 42 -16.03 17.88 -4.37
CA TRP A 42 -16.11 17.11 -5.60
C TRP A 42 -17.58 16.86 -5.91
N VAL A 43 -17.97 17.15 -7.16
CA VAL A 43 -19.37 17.10 -7.57
C VAL A 43 -19.48 16.41 -8.91
N GLU A 44 -20.34 15.42 -8.95
CA GLU A 44 -20.79 14.73 -10.16
C GLU A 44 -21.83 15.59 -10.88
N TYR A 45 -21.79 15.62 -12.21
CA TYR A 45 -22.85 16.16 -13.06
C TYR A 45 -23.20 15.13 -14.14
N GLY A 46 -24.39 14.53 -14.03
CA GLY A 46 -24.83 13.42 -14.88
C GLY A 46 -24.96 13.75 -16.36
N ASN A 47 -25.23 15.01 -16.70
CA ASN A 47 -25.40 15.51 -18.08
C ASN A 47 -26.43 14.74 -18.94
N GLY A 48 -27.34 14.00 -18.30
CA GLY A 48 -28.27 13.10 -18.98
C GLY A 48 -27.59 11.94 -19.71
N ALA A 49 -26.42 11.51 -19.24
CA ALA A 49 -25.80 10.27 -19.69
C ALA A 49 -26.71 9.07 -19.41
N ASP A 50 -26.62 8.05 -20.27
CA ASP A 50 -27.42 6.85 -20.15
C ASP A 50 -26.88 5.96 -19.03
N SER A 51 -27.75 5.51 -18.11
CA SER A 51 -27.39 4.72 -16.93
C SER A 51 -26.80 3.34 -17.25
N THR A 52 -26.90 2.86 -18.50
CA THR A 52 -26.24 1.62 -18.98
C THR A 52 -24.87 1.88 -19.64
N GLY A 53 -24.44 3.14 -19.72
CA GLY A 53 -23.23 3.57 -20.40
C GLY A 53 -23.31 3.54 -21.93
N ALA A 54 -24.51 3.38 -22.50
CA ALA A 54 -24.69 3.27 -23.95
C ALA A 54 -24.36 4.58 -24.69
N ALA A 55 -24.59 5.73 -24.05
CA ALA A 55 -24.33 7.05 -24.62
C ALA A 55 -24.12 8.11 -23.53
N GLY A 56 -23.47 9.22 -23.90
CA GLY A 56 -23.25 10.36 -23.00
C GLY A 56 -22.01 10.23 -22.12
N SER A 57 -21.84 11.21 -21.25
CA SER A 57 -20.69 11.36 -20.34
C SER A 57 -21.07 12.24 -19.16
N SER A 58 -20.71 11.82 -17.95
CA SER A 58 -20.72 12.69 -16.77
C SER A 58 -19.53 13.63 -16.74
N THR A 59 -19.68 14.71 -15.97
CA THR A 59 -18.61 15.66 -15.67
C THR A 59 -18.33 15.63 -14.19
N ILE A 60 -17.10 15.34 -13.77
CA ILE A 60 -16.70 15.44 -12.37
C ILE A 60 -15.97 16.77 -12.19
N VAL A 61 -16.41 17.59 -11.25
CA VAL A 61 -15.83 18.91 -11.00
C VAL A 61 -15.20 18.96 -9.62
N GLN A 62 -13.94 19.34 -9.57
CA GLN A 62 -13.22 19.65 -8.35
C GLN A 62 -13.35 21.15 -8.10
N TYR A 63 -14.08 21.53 -7.05
CA TYR A 63 -14.13 22.90 -6.57
C TYR A 63 -13.26 23.05 -5.33
N ASN A 64 -12.57 24.17 -5.17
CA ASN A 64 -12.06 24.51 -3.85
C ASN A 64 -13.21 24.82 -2.88
N MET A 65 -12.93 24.90 -1.58
CA MET A 65 -13.94 25.19 -0.54
C MET A 65 -14.66 26.56 -0.69
N LYS A 66 -14.26 27.40 -1.66
CA LYS A 66 -14.93 28.67 -2.00
C LYS A 66 -15.75 28.58 -3.29
N GLY A 67 -15.90 27.39 -3.87
CA GLY A 67 -16.68 27.15 -5.08
C GLY A 67 -15.99 27.52 -6.39
N GLN A 68 -14.68 27.75 -6.37
CA GLN A 68 -13.92 28.00 -7.60
C GLN A 68 -13.47 26.68 -8.19
N ILE A 69 -13.63 26.51 -9.50
CA ILE A 69 -13.20 25.30 -10.22
C ILE A 69 -11.67 25.21 -10.17
N GLU A 70 -11.17 24.10 -9.65
CA GLU A 70 -9.76 23.70 -9.69
C GLU A 70 -9.49 22.81 -10.89
N HIS A 71 -10.37 21.83 -11.14
CA HIS A 71 -10.29 20.95 -12.30
C HIS A 71 -11.67 20.45 -12.74
N THR A 72 -11.75 19.99 -13.99
CA THR A 72 -12.96 19.36 -14.55
C THR A 72 -12.55 18.13 -15.35
N TYR A 73 -13.16 16.99 -15.02
CA TYR A 73 -12.92 15.69 -15.63
C TYR A 73 -14.14 15.27 -16.43
N THR A 74 -13.92 14.55 -17.53
CA THR A 74 -15.01 13.94 -18.31
C THR A 74 -14.85 12.43 -18.27
N VAL A 75 -15.87 11.75 -17.77
CA VAL A 75 -15.96 10.28 -17.71
C VAL A 75 -17.04 9.81 -18.68
N LYS A 76 -16.80 8.72 -19.40
CA LYS A 76 -17.76 8.22 -20.39
C LYS A 76 -18.80 7.34 -19.69
N GLY A 77 -20.08 7.61 -19.94
CA GLY A 77 -21.19 6.98 -19.22
C GLY A 77 -21.72 7.88 -18.10
N LEU A 78 -22.72 7.37 -17.38
CA LEU A 78 -23.30 8.04 -16.21
C LEU A 78 -22.45 7.70 -14.99
N ALA A 79 -21.99 8.71 -14.26
CA ALA A 79 -21.49 8.55 -12.91
C ALA A 79 -22.66 8.67 -11.94
N ASP A 80 -22.73 7.73 -11.00
CA ASP A 80 -23.79 7.70 -9.99
C ASP A 80 -23.18 7.85 -8.60
N GLY A 81 -22.15 7.03 -8.32
CA GLY A 81 -21.37 7.12 -7.10
C GLY A 81 -20.10 7.93 -7.25
N LEU A 82 -19.89 8.88 -6.34
CA LEU A 82 -18.67 9.67 -6.26
C LEU A 82 -18.12 9.69 -4.82
N LYS A 83 -16.90 9.20 -4.61
CA LYS A 83 -16.30 9.21 -3.27
C LYS A 83 -14.81 9.51 -3.30
N TYR A 84 -14.39 10.48 -2.48
CA TYR A 84 -12.99 10.68 -2.17
C TYR A 84 -12.55 9.62 -1.16
N ASP A 85 -11.54 8.85 -1.50
CA ASP A 85 -10.93 7.93 -0.56
C ASP A 85 -9.94 8.70 0.33
N PRO A 86 -10.15 8.79 1.65
CA PRO A 86 -9.25 9.52 2.53
C PRO A 86 -7.91 8.84 2.70
N GLU A 87 -7.88 7.52 2.55
CA GLU A 87 -6.63 6.79 2.48
C GLU A 87 -6.04 7.08 1.13
N THR A 88 -6.71 6.72 0.04
CA THR A 88 -6.08 6.79 -1.28
C THR A 88 -6.02 8.15 -1.96
N GLY A 89 -6.65 9.20 -1.47
CA GLY A 89 -6.66 10.49 -2.17
C GLY A 89 -7.26 10.47 -3.58
N ASP A 90 -7.50 9.31 -4.15
CA ASP A 90 -8.19 9.11 -5.40
C ASP A 90 -9.68 9.37 -5.18
N VAL A 91 -10.32 9.85 -6.23
CA VAL A 91 -11.76 9.97 -6.28
C VAL A 91 -12.31 8.82 -7.10
N TRP A 92 -13.06 7.96 -6.44
CA TRP A 92 -13.75 6.83 -7.04
C TRP A 92 -15.01 7.32 -7.73
N VAL A 93 -15.16 6.91 -8.99
CA VAL A 93 -16.30 7.20 -9.84
C VAL A 93 -16.93 5.88 -10.27
N LEU A 94 -18.08 5.57 -9.68
CA LEU A 94 -18.89 4.41 -10.03
C LEU A 94 -19.73 4.78 -11.24
N LEU A 95 -19.58 4.00 -12.31
CA LEU A 95 -20.19 4.30 -13.60
C LEU A 95 -21.23 3.25 -13.96
N ASN A 96 -22.32 3.70 -14.56
CA ASN A 96 -23.35 2.92 -15.24
C ASN A 96 -24.00 1.86 -14.33
N ASN A 97 -24.70 2.33 -13.29
CA ASN A 97 -25.41 1.48 -12.33
C ASN A 97 -26.45 0.55 -12.98
N ASP A 98 -27.12 0.96 -14.06
CA ASP A 98 -28.13 0.15 -14.75
C ASP A 98 -27.55 -0.79 -15.83
N GLY A 99 -26.23 -0.95 -15.92
CA GLY A 99 -25.62 -1.95 -16.80
C GLY A 99 -24.25 -1.54 -17.34
N ASN A 100 -23.41 -2.52 -17.67
CA ASN A 100 -21.98 -2.29 -17.95
C ASN A 100 -21.31 -1.49 -16.82
N SER A 101 -21.63 -1.82 -15.58
CA SER A 101 -21.09 -1.10 -14.43
C SER A 101 -19.58 -1.25 -14.37
N THR A 102 -18.90 -0.12 -14.12
CA THR A 102 -17.43 -0.07 -14.02
C THR A 102 -17.00 0.93 -12.95
N LEU A 103 -15.76 0.79 -12.49
CA LEU A 103 -15.14 1.76 -11.60
C LEU A 103 -14.00 2.49 -12.33
N GLN A 104 -13.95 3.80 -12.23
CA GLN A 104 -12.78 4.60 -12.58
C GLN A 104 -12.27 5.37 -11.37
N LEU A 105 -10.97 5.61 -11.34
CA LEU A 105 -10.28 6.35 -10.29
C LEU A 105 -9.73 7.63 -10.92
N ILE A 106 -10.01 8.77 -10.30
CA ILE A 106 -9.38 10.05 -10.62
C ILE A 106 -8.29 10.27 -9.59
N ASP A 107 -7.04 10.42 -10.04
CA ASP A 107 -5.94 10.86 -9.20
C ASP A 107 -5.84 12.39 -9.27
N PRO A 108 -6.20 13.13 -8.20
CA PRO A 108 -6.17 14.59 -8.21
C PRO A 108 -4.75 15.18 -8.31
N ALA A 109 -3.72 14.43 -7.92
CA ALA A 109 -2.34 14.89 -7.96
C ALA A 109 -1.78 14.89 -9.37
N THR A 110 -2.09 13.85 -10.17
CA THR A 110 -1.66 13.75 -11.57
C THR A 110 -2.71 14.19 -12.58
N GLN A 111 -3.94 14.42 -12.12
CA GLN A 111 -5.13 14.74 -12.92
C GLN A 111 -5.47 13.65 -13.95
N GLN A 112 -5.00 12.42 -13.73
CA GLN A 112 -5.27 11.30 -14.61
C GLN A 112 -6.53 10.53 -14.17
N ILE A 113 -7.22 9.98 -15.15
CA ILE A 113 -8.33 9.04 -14.93
C ILE A 113 -7.83 7.65 -15.31
N SER A 114 -8.01 6.68 -14.42
CA SER A 114 -7.64 5.29 -14.69
C SER A 114 -8.45 4.69 -15.84
N SER A 115 -7.97 3.58 -16.40
CA SER A 115 -8.81 2.77 -17.30
C SER A 115 -9.97 2.13 -16.51
N PRO A 116 -11.17 1.97 -17.12
CA PRO A 116 -12.32 1.38 -16.43
C PRO A 116 -12.03 -0.04 -15.90
N LEU A 117 -12.17 -0.21 -14.59
CA LEU A 117 -12.10 -1.50 -13.90
C LEU A 117 -13.45 -2.22 -14.00
N GLN A 118 -13.41 -3.52 -14.25
CA GLN A 118 -14.60 -4.33 -14.54
C GLN A 118 -14.96 -5.19 -13.33
N TYR A 119 -16.25 -5.26 -13.01
CA TYR A 119 -16.74 -6.20 -12.01
C TYR A 119 -16.78 -7.64 -12.53
N GLY A 120 -16.25 -8.56 -11.73
CA GLY A 120 -16.16 -9.98 -11.97
C GLY A 120 -17.42 -10.73 -11.58
N SER A 121 -17.42 -12.04 -11.83
CA SER A 121 -18.56 -12.92 -11.53
C SER A 121 -18.93 -12.88 -10.04
N PRO A 122 -20.22 -12.81 -9.67
CA PRO A 122 -21.39 -12.93 -10.54
C PRO A 122 -21.80 -11.65 -11.30
N TYR A 123 -21.11 -10.54 -11.07
CA TYR A 123 -21.40 -9.20 -11.61
C TYR A 123 -20.96 -8.94 -13.06
N VAL A 124 -20.54 -9.98 -13.82
CA VAL A 124 -20.26 -9.82 -15.25
C VAL A 124 -21.58 -9.69 -15.99
N TYR A 125 -22.06 -8.46 -16.07
CA TYR A 125 -23.34 -8.14 -16.64
C TYR A 125 -23.13 -7.21 -17.83
N GLY A 126 -23.25 -7.80 -19.03
CA GLY A 126 -23.20 -7.06 -20.29
C GLY A 126 -24.37 -6.06 -20.44
N PRO A 127 -24.53 -5.44 -21.62
CA PRO A 127 -25.39 -4.28 -21.85
C PRO A 127 -26.91 -4.50 -21.70
N THR A 128 -27.35 -5.64 -21.18
CA THR A 128 -28.77 -6.02 -21.03
C THR A 128 -29.17 -6.30 -19.58
N SER A 129 -28.33 -5.97 -18.61
CA SER A 129 -28.57 -6.19 -17.19
C SER A 129 -28.80 -4.86 -16.48
N SER A 130 -29.88 -4.75 -15.70
CA SER A 130 -30.22 -3.59 -14.85
C SER A 130 -29.57 -3.69 -13.46
N ARG A 131 -28.25 -3.92 -13.42
CA ARG A 131 -27.50 -4.18 -12.17
C ARG A 131 -26.13 -3.51 -12.23
N GLY A 132 -25.73 -2.94 -11.10
CA GLY A 132 -24.51 -2.17 -10.89
C GLY A 132 -24.53 -1.58 -9.48
N PHE A 133 -23.73 -0.53 -9.26
CA PHE A 133 -23.50 0.05 -7.94
C PHE A 133 -23.75 1.56 -7.95
N ASP A 134 -24.41 2.06 -6.89
CA ASP A 134 -24.84 3.45 -6.79
C ASP A 134 -23.90 4.29 -5.91
N ASP A 135 -23.38 3.78 -4.78
CA ASP A 135 -22.44 4.52 -3.91
C ASP A 135 -21.38 3.57 -3.30
N VAL A 136 -20.30 4.17 -2.78
CA VAL A 136 -19.15 3.49 -2.16
C VAL A 136 -18.75 4.17 -0.85
N VAL A 137 -18.31 3.37 0.12
CA VAL A 137 -17.70 3.85 1.37
C VAL A 137 -16.47 3.04 1.76
N PHE A 138 -15.61 3.69 2.55
CA PHE A 138 -14.32 3.17 2.97
C PHE A 138 -14.26 3.06 4.51
N ASP A 139 -14.03 1.86 5.05
CA ASP A 139 -13.84 1.57 6.47
C ASP A 139 -12.47 0.90 6.69
N GLY A 140 -11.43 1.71 6.82
CA GLY A 140 -10.07 1.20 6.67
C GLY A 140 -9.92 0.50 5.31
N ASN A 141 -9.18 -0.61 5.29
CA ASN A 141 -9.01 -1.49 4.12
C ASN A 141 -10.31 -2.14 3.58
N ARG A 142 -11.48 -1.93 4.20
CA ARG A 142 -12.75 -2.51 3.76
C ARG A 142 -13.51 -1.50 2.91
N VAL A 143 -13.92 -1.93 1.72
CA VAL A 143 -14.70 -1.11 0.80
C VAL A 143 -16.08 -1.72 0.66
N PHE A 144 -17.13 -0.92 0.86
CA PHE A 144 -18.50 -1.36 0.69
C PHE A 144 -19.20 -0.58 -0.42
N LEU A 145 -20.07 -1.27 -1.16
CA LEU A 145 -20.82 -0.71 -2.28
C LEU A 145 -22.31 -0.97 -2.05
N SER A 146 -23.17 0.01 -2.37
CA SER A 146 -24.62 -0.21 -2.52
C SER A 146 -24.93 -0.68 -3.93
N GLU A 147 -25.94 -1.55 -4.06
CA GLU A 147 -26.38 -2.07 -5.36
C GLU A 147 -27.71 -1.53 -5.82
N THR A 148 -27.81 -1.37 -7.13
CA THR A 148 -29.03 -0.85 -7.74
C THR A 148 -30.10 -1.92 -7.93
N ASN A 149 -31.34 -1.54 -7.64
CA ASN A 149 -32.55 -2.24 -8.08
C ASN A 149 -32.61 -3.76 -7.79
N PRO A 150 -32.27 -4.28 -6.58
CA PRO A 150 -32.37 -5.71 -6.27
C PRO A 150 -33.81 -6.24 -6.51
N VAL A 151 -33.97 -7.41 -7.14
CA VAL A 151 -35.29 -7.90 -7.61
C VAL A 151 -35.75 -9.14 -6.86
N ASN A 152 -34.86 -10.10 -6.66
CA ASN A 152 -35.18 -11.40 -6.08
C ASN A 152 -34.65 -11.50 -4.65
N PRO A 153 -35.36 -12.20 -3.74
CA PRO A 153 -34.82 -12.50 -2.44
C PRO A 153 -33.46 -13.20 -2.54
N GLY A 154 -32.47 -12.70 -1.79
CA GLY A 154 -31.07 -13.13 -1.85
C GLY A 154 -30.20 -12.36 -2.83
N ASP A 155 -30.78 -11.51 -3.69
CA ASP A 155 -30.02 -10.52 -4.45
C ASP A 155 -29.33 -9.59 -3.45
N PRO A 156 -28.04 -9.29 -3.61
CA PRO A 156 -27.35 -8.36 -2.72
C PRO A 156 -27.88 -6.93 -2.84
N VAL A 157 -27.73 -6.23 -1.72
CA VAL A 157 -28.12 -4.84 -1.47
C VAL A 157 -26.89 -4.03 -1.07
N ILE A 158 -26.04 -4.64 -0.23
CA ILE A 158 -24.71 -4.13 0.09
C ILE A 158 -23.72 -5.26 -0.16
N VAL A 159 -22.61 -4.94 -0.80
CA VAL A 159 -21.46 -5.85 -0.96
C VAL A 159 -20.21 -5.23 -0.37
N GLN A 160 -19.25 -6.10 -0.02
CA GLN A 160 -17.87 -5.71 0.20
C GLN A 160 -17.06 -5.99 -1.06
N LEU A 161 -16.30 -5.00 -1.53
CA LEU A 161 -15.31 -5.17 -2.58
C LEU A 161 -14.06 -5.81 -1.98
N LEU A 162 -13.68 -6.98 -2.50
CA LEU A 162 -12.59 -7.81 -1.97
C LEU A 162 -11.20 -7.31 -2.39
N ASN A 163 -11.13 -6.48 -3.42
CA ASN A 163 -9.89 -5.86 -3.89
C ASN A 163 -9.37 -4.77 -2.93
N GLY A 164 -10.19 -4.31 -1.97
CA GLY A 164 -9.82 -3.22 -1.07
C GLY A 164 -9.80 -1.85 -1.74
N GLN A 165 -9.07 -0.90 -1.13
CA GLN A 165 -9.04 0.53 -1.49
C GLN A 165 -8.07 0.89 -2.62
N ALA A 166 -7.22 -0.03 -3.05
CA ALA A 166 -6.44 0.14 -4.26
C ALA A 166 -6.84 -1.02 -5.17
N PRO A 167 -7.87 -0.88 -6.03
CA PRO A 167 -8.36 -1.98 -6.86
C PRO A 167 -7.73 -1.99 -8.27
N PHE A 168 -7.52 -3.17 -8.83
CA PHE A 168 -7.06 -3.42 -10.20
C PHE A 168 -7.74 -4.66 -10.74
N GLY A 169 -7.62 -4.81 -12.06
CA GLY A 169 -8.05 -6.02 -12.76
C GLY A 169 -9.54 -6.23 -12.59
N THR A 170 -9.92 -7.48 -12.35
CA THR A 170 -11.33 -7.84 -12.19
C THR A 170 -11.75 -7.66 -10.73
N LEU A 171 -12.75 -6.82 -10.50
CA LEU A 171 -13.28 -6.50 -9.18
C LEU A 171 -14.16 -7.63 -8.66
N GLN A 172 -13.87 -8.14 -7.46
CA GLN A 172 -14.64 -9.22 -6.84
C GLN A 172 -15.43 -8.71 -5.64
N THR A 173 -16.66 -9.16 -5.50
CA THR A 173 -17.55 -8.72 -4.43
C THR A 173 -18.03 -9.89 -3.58
N LYS A 174 -18.36 -9.58 -2.32
CA LYS A 174 -18.99 -10.49 -1.36
C LYS A 174 -20.23 -9.82 -0.78
N SER A 175 -21.38 -10.48 -0.85
CA SER A 175 -22.62 -9.97 -0.26
C SER A 175 -22.51 -9.79 1.25
N ILE A 176 -22.99 -8.63 1.73
CA ILE A 176 -23.05 -8.22 3.14
C ILE A 176 -24.49 -8.12 3.61
N LEU A 177 -25.33 -7.50 2.78
CA LEU A 177 -26.78 -7.41 2.96
C LEU A 177 -27.48 -7.88 1.70
N THR A 178 -28.61 -8.57 1.83
CA THR A 178 -29.39 -9.09 0.71
C THR A 178 -30.87 -8.72 0.83
N LEU A 179 -31.55 -8.63 -0.30
CA LEU A 179 -32.97 -8.41 -0.36
C LEU A 179 -33.70 -9.58 0.30
N GLY A 180 -34.63 -9.25 1.22
CA GLY A 180 -35.34 -10.24 2.03
C GLY A 180 -34.73 -10.46 3.42
N ASP A 181 -33.57 -9.88 3.72
CA ASP A 181 -33.09 -9.76 5.09
C ASP A 181 -34.08 -8.97 5.96
N THR A 182 -34.05 -9.24 7.27
CA THR A 182 -34.96 -8.62 8.23
C THR A 182 -34.20 -7.85 9.29
N GLY A 183 -34.75 -6.73 9.76
CA GLY A 183 -34.19 -5.90 10.82
C GLY A 183 -35.19 -5.50 11.89
N THR A 184 -34.78 -4.56 12.72
CA THR A 184 -35.62 -3.91 13.73
C THR A 184 -36.13 -2.56 13.22
N ASN A 185 -37.44 -2.35 13.22
CA ASN A 185 -38.01 -1.02 12.99
C ASN A 185 -37.75 -0.16 14.23
N LEU A 186 -36.98 0.92 14.08
CA LEU A 186 -36.54 1.75 15.20
C LEU A 186 -37.67 2.57 15.83
N VAL A 187 -38.73 2.87 15.07
CA VAL A 187 -39.88 3.66 15.52
C VAL A 187 -40.87 2.80 16.32
N THR A 188 -41.21 1.62 15.81
CA THR A 188 -42.16 0.72 16.47
C THR A 188 -41.50 -0.19 17.50
N GLY A 189 -40.19 -0.42 17.38
CA GLY A 189 -39.43 -1.40 18.16
C GLY A 189 -39.68 -2.86 17.74
N GLU A 190 -40.45 -3.09 16.67
CA GLU A 190 -40.74 -4.42 16.15
C GLU A 190 -39.50 -5.03 15.50
N LYS A 191 -39.21 -6.29 15.85
CA LYS A 191 -38.05 -7.05 15.34
C LYS A 191 -38.46 -7.97 14.20
N ASN A 192 -37.46 -8.44 13.45
CA ASN A 192 -37.61 -9.38 12.33
C ASN A 192 -38.59 -8.89 11.26
N GLN A 193 -38.60 -7.58 11.00
CA GLN A 193 -39.38 -6.98 9.93
C GLN A 193 -38.55 -6.97 8.64
N PRO A 194 -39.13 -7.22 7.46
CA PRO A 194 -38.44 -7.08 6.19
C PRO A 194 -37.80 -5.69 6.05
N LEU A 195 -36.57 -5.63 5.56
CA LEU A 195 -35.91 -4.36 5.29
C LEU A 195 -36.52 -3.68 4.05
N PRO A 196 -36.85 -2.38 4.10
CA PRO A 196 -37.39 -1.61 2.98
C PRO A 196 -36.25 -1.09 2.07
N VAL A 197 -35.65 -1.98 1.29
CA VAL A 197 -34.45 -1.71 0.43
C VAL A 197 -34.58 -2.41 -0.93
N THR A 198 -35.74 -2.26 -1.56
CA THR A 198 -35.97 -2.69 -2.94
C THR A 198 -35.33 -1.74 -3.96
N ASP A 199 -35.03 -0.51 -3.55
CA ASP A 199 -34.40 0.52 -4.35
C ASP A 199 -33.31 1.27 -3.55
N PRO A 200 -32.17 0.61 -3.29
CA PRO A 200 -31.03 1.25 -2.63
C PRO A 200 -30.40 2.31 -3.53
N ASP A 201 -29.89 3.35 -2.90
CA ASP A 201 -29.21 4.45 -3.58
C ASP A 201 -27.92 4.80 -2.81
N SER A 202 -27.93 5.85 -1.99
CA SER A 202 -26.74 6.31 -1.28
C SER A 202 -26.29 5.42 -0.11
N LEU A 203 -24.96 5.40 0.13
CA LEU A 203 -24.30 4.65 1.20
C LEU A 203 -23.31 5.54 1.94
N LYS A 204 -23.47 5.68 3.26
CA LYS A 204 -22.54 6.43 4.13
C LYS A 204 -21.96 5.57 5.25
N LEU A 205 -20.73 5.89 5.62
CA LEU A 205 -20.04 5.32 6.78
C LEU A 205 -20.37 6.14 8.03
N LEU A 206 -20.70 5.45 9.10
CA LEU A 206 -20.89 6.05 10.42
C LEU A 206 -19.57 6.02 11.21
N PRO A 207 -19.39 6.91 12.22
CA PRO A 207 -18.11 7.03 12.93
C PRO A 207 -17.62 5.77 13.66
N ASP A 208 -18.49 4.80 13.89
CA ASP A 208 -18.19 3.52 14.54
C ASP A 208 -17.93 2.38 13.55
N GLY A 209 -17.89 2.66 12.24
CA GLY A 209 -17.70 1.67 11.18
C GLY A 209 -19.01 1.01 10.71
N ASP A 210 -20.16 1.43 11.26
CA ASP A 210 -21.47 0.99 10.82
C ASP A 210 -21.86 1.66 9.48
N LEU A 211 -22.79 1.06 8.75
CA LEU A 211 -23.26 1.56 7.46
C LEU A 211 -24.66 2.19 7.58
N LEU A 212 -24.87 3.28 6.85
CA LEU A 212 -26.16 3.90 6.62
C LEU A 212 -26.47 3.82 5.12
N LEU A 213 -27.55 3.12 4.77
CA LEU A 213 -28.04 2.98 3.40
C LEU A 213 -29.37 3.71 3.25
N THR A 214 -29.52 4.47 2.17
CA THR A 214 -30.79 5.08 1.77
C THR A 214 -31.52 4.16 0.80
N GLY A 215 -32.81 3.91 1.08
CA GLY A 215 -33.73 3.28 0.14
C GLY A 215 -34.63 4.36 -0.46
N GLU A 216 -34.34 4.75 -1.70
CA GLU A 216 -34.88 5.95 -2.36
C GLU A 216 -36.41 5.82 -2.55
N ALA A 217 -36.87 4.94 -3.43
CA ALA A 217 -38.31 4.71 -3.64
C ALA A 217 -39.00 4.04 -2.44
N ASP A 218 -38.24 3.41 -1.55
CA ASP A 218 -38.75 2.82 -0.31
C ASP A 218 -39.03 3.87 0.77
N GLY A 219 -38.48 5.09 0.63
CA GLY A 219 -38.61 6.15 1.61
C GLY A 219 -38.05 5.75 2.97
N ALA A 220 -36.85 5.15 3.02
CA ALA A 220 -36.32 4.57 4.24
C ALA A 220 -34.81 4.68 4.39
N PHE A 221 -34.34 4.54 5.63
CA PHE A 221 -32.93 4.47 5.97
C PHE A 221 -32.64 3.18 6.74
N VAL A 222 -31.66 2.42 6.29
CA VAL A 222 -31.23 1.16 6.89
C VAL A 222 -29.84 1.32 7.51
N PHE A 223 -29.73 0.93 8.77
CA PHE A 223 -28.48 0.86 9.52
C PHE A 223 -28.00 -0.58 9.54
N VAL A 224 -26.76 -0.81 9.11
CA VAL A 224 -26.09 -2.10 9.22
C VAL A 224 -24.93 -1.97 10.20
N LYS A 225 -25.13 -2.56 11.37
CA LYS A 225 -24.13 -2.58 12.43
C LYS A 225 -23.15 -3.73 12.27
N ASP A 226 -21.88 -3.50 12.55
CA ASP A 226 -20.78 -4.50 12.47
C ASP A 226 -20.79 -5.27 11.13
N PRO A 227 -20.81 -4.56 9.98
CA PRO A 227 -21.07 -5.15 8.66
C PRO A 227 -20.08 -6.27 8.32
N GLY A 228 -20.57 -7.37 7.76
CA GLY A 228 -19.81 -8.55 7.33
C GLY A 228 -19.31 -9.45 8.45
N THR A 229 -19.60 -9.15 9.73
CA THR A 229 -19.16 -9.95 10.88
C THR A 229 -20.23 -10.91 11.37
N SER A 230 -19.87 -11.83 12.28
CA SER A 230 -20.85 -12.68 12.97
C SER A 230 -21.78 -11.92 13.92
N HIS A 231 -21.49 -10.65 14.19
CA HIS A 231 -22.29 -9.78 15.07
C HIS A 231 -23.16 -8.79 14.28
N GLN A 232 -23.21 -8.92 12.94
CA GLN A 232 -23.97 -8.01 12.11
C GLN A 232 -25.43 -7.95 12.54
N THR A 233 -25.97 -6.73 12.67
CA THR A 233 -27.40 -6.51 12.92
C THR A 233 -27.94 -5.36 12.07
N GLN A 234 -29.23 -5.42 11.74
CA GLN A 234 -29.88 -4.41 10.92
C GLN A 234 -31.04 -3.76 11.65
N SER A 235 -31.18 -2.46 11.42
CA SER A 235 -32.33 -1.69 11.88
C SER A 235 -32.69 -0.63 10.85
N PHE A 236 -33.91 -0.10 10.91
CA PHE A 236 -34.35 0.86 9.91
C PHE A 236 -35.38 1.85 10.46
N VAL A 237 -35.50 2.98 9.77
CA VAL A 237 -36.56 3.97 9.95
C VAL A 237 -37.18 4.26 8.58
N THR A 238 -38.50 4.36 8.54
CA THR A 238 -39.26 4.73 7.33
C THR A 238 -39.78 6.14 7.47
N LEU A 239 -39.67 6.92 6.39
CA LEU A 239 -40.23 8.25 6.27
C LEU A 239 -41.75 8.23 6.10
N PRO A 240 -42.42 9.39 6.23
CA PRO A 240 -43.80 9.55 5.81
C PRO A 240 -44.01 9.07 4.37
N ALA A 241 -45.16 8.43 4.13
CA ALA A 241 -45.45 7.81 2.85
C ALA A 241 -45.36 8.81 1.68
N GLY A 242 -44.50 8.49 0.71
CA GLY A 242 -44.30 9.27 -0.51
C GLY A 242 -43.20 10.32 -0.44
N ASP A 243 -42.50 10.47 0.68
CA ASP A 243 -41.25 11.23 0.73
C ASP A 243 -40.14 10.39 0.07
N ILE A 244 -39.34 11.02 -0.81
CA ILE A 244 -38.28 10.37 -1.59
C ILE A 244 -36.94 10.98 -1.13
N PRO A 245 -36.21 10.31 -0.23
CA PRO A 245 -34.86 10.68 0.14
C PRO A 245 -33.88 10.26 -0.95
N ASP A 246 -32.82 11.03 -1.14
CA ASP A 246 -31.73 10.68 -2.05
C ASP A 246 -30.49 10.39 -1.20
N ASP A 247 -30.04 11.39 -0.44
CA ASP A 247 -28.78 11.29 0.30
C ASP A 247 -28.96 11.65 1.78
N ALA A 248 -28.30 10.90 2.66
CA ALA A 248 -28.46 11.06 4.11
C ALA A 248 -27.16 10.89 4.89
N ILE A 249 -27.01 11.67 5.97
CA ILE A 249 -25.83 11.66 6.83
C ILE A 249 -26.18 11.79 8.30
N MET A 250 -25.39 11.15 9.17
CA MET A 250 -25.37 11.48 10.60
C MET A 250 -24.13 12.35 10.88
N PRO A 251 -24.30 13.61 11.27
CA PRO A 251 -23.19 14.53 11.43
C PRO A 251 -22.34 14.16 12.64
N THR A 252 -21.02 14.34 12.51
CA THR A 252 -20.05 14.07 13.58
C THR A 252 -19.90 15.23 14.57
N SER A 253 -20.57 16.37 14.32
CA SER A 253 -20.51 17.58 15.13
C SER A 253 -21.86 18.28 15.21
N THR A 254 -22.03 19.07 16.27
CA THR A 254 -23.25 19.88 16.50
C THR A 254 -23.33 21.14 15.62
N SER A 255 -22.28 21.43 14.86
CA SER A 255 -22.22 22.55 13.91
C SER A 255 -21.28 22.24 12.76
N GLY A 256 -21.61 22.77 11.57
CA GLY A 256 -20.82 22.60 10.37
C GLY A 256 -21.52 23.15 9.15
N THR A 257 -21.07 22.73 7.97
CA THR A 257 -21.63 23.12 6.70
C THR A 257 -22.05 21.87 5.93
N PHE A 258 -23.32 21.82 5.51
CA PHE A 258 -23.78 20.87 4.51
C PHE A 258 -23.47 21.41 3.12
N TYR A 259 -23.05 20.53 2.23
CA TYR A 259 -22.90 20.78 0.80
C TYR A 259 -23.90 19.90 0.08
N VAL A 260 -24.73 20.50 -0.77
CA VAL A 260 -25.86 19.82 -1.41
C VAL A 260 -25.85 20.11 -2.91
N GLY A 261 -26.00 19.06 -3.72
CA GLY A 261 -26.24 19.19 -5.16
C GLY A 261 -27.68 19.64 -5.35
N ASN A 262 -27.87 20.80 -5.97
CA ASN A 262 -29.19 21.40 -6.09
C ASN A 262 -29.63 21.29 -7.54
N GLN A 263 -30.10 20.10 -7.92
CA GLN A 263 -30.29 19.68 -9.30
C GLN A 263 -31.24 20.62 -10.06
N GLY A 264 -32.35 21.02 -9.45
CA GLY A 264 -33.33 21.93 -10.05
C GLY A 264 -32.81 23.36 -10.26
N GLY A 265 -31.79 23.76 -9.50
CA GLY A 265 -31.07 25.03 -9.68
C GLY A 265 -29.78 24.91 -10.51
N ASN A 266 -29.36 23.70 -10.83
CA ASN A 266 -28.08 23.36 -11.45
C ASN A 266 -26.87 24.02 -10.76
N ASN A 267 -26.83 23.94 -9.44
CA ASN A 267 -25.79 24.55 -8.60
C ASN A 267 -25.49 23.69 -7.36
N VAL A 268 -24.43 24.05 -6.63
CA VAL A 268 -24.07 23.48 -5.34
C VAL A 268 -24.38 24.51 -4.27
N VAL A 269 -25.12 24.10 -3.24
CA VAL A 269 -25.51 24.96 -2.12
C VAL A 269 -24.70 24.58 -0.89
N SER A 270 -24.14 25.58 -0.20
CA SER A 270 -23.54 25.41 1.12
C SER A 270 -24.49 25.95 2.19
N ILE A 271 -24.82 25.14 3.20
CA ILE A 271 -25.73 25.48 4.29
C ILE A 271 -24.96 25.41 5.61
N ASN A 272 -24.64 26.55 6.20
CA ASN A 272 -23.99 26.59 7.51
C ASN A 272 -25.04 26.44 8.61
N VAL A 273 -24.86 25.45 9.49
CA VAL A 273 -25.85 25.07 10.51
C VAL A 273 -25.20 24.87 11.86
N THR A 274 -25.94 25.19 12.92
CA THR A 274 -25.57 24.94 14.32
C THR A 274 -26.73 24.28 15.07
N GLY A 275 -26.47 23.67 16.22
CA GLY A 275 -27.50 23.00 17.02
C GLY A 275 -27.93 21.65 16.44
N LEU A 276 -27.09 21.04 15.61
CA LEU A 276 -27.31 19.69 15.09
C LEU A 276 -27.26 18.68 16.23
N ASN A 277 -28.18 17.73 16.22
CA ASN A 277 -28.09 16.52 17.01
C ASN A 277 -27.31 15.45 16.23
N THR A 278 -26.18 14.98 16.76
CA THR A 278 -25.31 13.97 16.12
C THR A 278 -25.87 12.55 16.15
N HIS A 279 -27.05 12.34 16.75
CA HIS A 279 -27.74 11.05 16.79
C HIS A 279 -28.97 11.01 15.88
N ASP A 280 -29.25 12.10 15.17
CA ASP A 280 -30.34 12.21 14.20
C ASP A 280 -29.75 12.15 12.79
N LEU A 281 -30.58 11.72 11.84
CA LEU A 281 -30.28 11.74 10.41
C LEU A 281 -30.56 13.13 9.85
N TYR A 282 -29.78 13.53 8.86
CA TYR A 282 -30.06 14.68 8.02
C TYR A 282 -30.07 14.20 6.59
N ALA A 283 -31.18 14.41 5.91
CA ALA A 283 -31.39 13.91 4.55
C ALA A 283 -31.96 15.02 3.68
N ASP A 284 -31.55 15.04 2.43
CA ASP A 284 -32.31 15.76 1.42
C ASP A 284 -33.53 14.93 1.01
N ILE A 285 -34.62 15.62 0.67
CA ILE A 285 -35.86 15.02 0.23
C ILE A 285 -36.22 15.65 -1.11
N ALA A 286 -35.82 14.98 -2.19
CA ALA A 286 -35.85 15.51 -3.55
C ALA A 286 -37.23 16.09 -3.92
N ASN A 287 -38.28 15.31 -3.70
CA ASN A 287 -39.65 15.67 -4.06
C ASN A 287 -40.30 16.73 -3.14
N LYS A 288 -39.69 17.04 -1.99
CA LYS A 288 -40.09 18.15 -1.12
C LYS A 288 -39.29 19.41 -1.36
N ASN A 289 -38.12 19.30 -1.99
CA ASN A 289 -37.16 20.39 -2.15
C ASN A 289 -36.68 20.90 -0.79
N GLU A 290 -36.33 20.01 0.14
CA GLU A 290 -35.96 20.37 1.51
C GLU A 290 -34.80 19.52 2.02
N LEU A 291 -33.97 20.10 2.89
CA LEU A 291 -33.11 19.36 3.82
C LEU A 291 -33.89 19.20 5.13
N VAL A 292 -33.92 17.99 5.68
CA VAL A 292 -34.67 17.66 6.89
C VAL A 292 -33.79 16.97 7.93
N GLN A 293 -34.16 17.10 9.21
CA GLN A 293 -33.67 16.31 10.32
C GLN A 293 -34.69 15.22 10.65
N ILE A 294 -34.24 13.99 10.87
CA ILE A 294 -35.08 12.85 11.22
C ILE A 294 -34.57 12.22 12.52
N ASP A 295 -35.44 12.12 13.52
CA ASP A 295 -35.16 11.34 14.73
C ASP A 295 -35.44 9.85 14.45
N PRO A 296 -34.41 8.99 14.38
CA PRO A 296 -34.59 7.59 14.02
C PRO A 296 -35.42 6.79 15.04
N LYS A 297 -35.55 7.26 16.29
CA LYS A 297 -36.32 6.57 17.33
C LYS A 297 -37.81 6.89 17.27
N THR A 298 -38.18 8.06 16.77
CA THR A 298 -39.58 8.50 16.74
C THR A 298 -40.14 8.61 15.33
N GLY A 299 -39.28 8.65 14.31
CA GLY A 299 -39.65 8.93 12.92
C GLY A 299 -40.08 10.38 12.70
N ALA A 300 -39.82 11.27 13.66
CA ALA A 300 -40.20 12.67 13.55
C ALA A 300 -39.28 13.38 12.54
N VAL A 301 -39.90 14.00 11.53
CA VAL A 301 -39.22 14.79 10.50
C VAL A 301 -39.36 16.28 10.82
N THR A 302 -38.26 17.01 10.80
CA THR A 302 -38.20 18.46 11.05
C THR A 302 -37.49 19.14 9.89
N HIS A 303 -38.12 20.13 9.29
CA HIS A 303 -37.51 20.96 8.24
C HIS A 303 -36.25 21.67 8.75
N VAL A 304 -35.21 21.73 7.91
CA VAL A 304 -33.96 22.44 8.19
C VAL A 304 -33.75 23.58 7.19
N ALA A 305 -33.83 23.32 5.89
CA ALA A 305 -33.58 24.31 4.84
C ALA A 305 -34.36 24.02 3.56
N ASP A 306 -34.68 25.07 2.81
CA ASP A 306 -35.33 24.97 1.49
C ASP A 306 -34.28 24.76 0.40
N LEU A 307 -34.54 23.85 -0.53
CA LEU A 307 -33.68 23.48 -1.66
C LEU A 307 -34.51 23.47 -2.95
N ASN A 308 -34.01 22.85 -4.03
CA ASN A 308 -34.70 22.72 -5.30
C ASN A 308 -34.25 21.43 -6.03
N ASN A 309 -35.03 20.37 -5.88
CA ASN A 309 -34.72 19.01 -6.30
C ASN A 309 -33.31 18.58 -5.86
N PRO A 310 -33.00 18.62 -4.55
CA PRO A 310 -31.66 18.29 -4.07
C PRO A 310 -31.33 16.82 -4.33
N HIS A 311 -30.09 16.58 -4.75
CA HIS A 311 -29.45 15.27 -4.91
C HIS A 311 -28.00 15.41 -4.43
N GLY A 312 -27.45 14.43 -3.74
CA GLY A 312 -26.08 14.49 -3.24
C GLY A 312 -25.91 15.33 -1.96
N LEU A 313 -25.37 14.73 -0.90
CA LEU A 313 -25.18 15.37 0.40
C LEU A 313 -23.82 15.05 1.03
N ALA A 314 -23.12 16.11 1.46
CA ALA A 314 -21.93 15.98 2.30
C ALA A 314 -21.94 16.97 3.47
N PHE A 315 -21.18 16.68 4.52
CA PHE A 315 -21.07 17.52 5.72
C PHE A 315 -19.63 17.72 6.16
N VAL A 316 -19.28 18.97 6.49
CA VAL A 316 -17.98 19.33 7.06
C VAL A 316 -18.19 19.98 8.44
N PRO A 317 -17.64 19.41 9.53
CA PRO A 317 -17.72 20.01 10.86
C PRO A 317 -17.07 21.39 10.94
N SER A 318 -17.67 22.31 11.72
CA SER A 318 -16.98 23.55 12.11
C SER A 318 -15.83 23.22 13.06
N ALA A 319 -14.69 23.90 12.92
CA ALA A 319 -13.57 23.77 13.86
C ALA A 319 -14.03 24.04 15.30
N ALA A 320 -13.61 23.21 16.26
CA ALA A 320 -14.04 23.31 17.65
C ALA A 320 -13.54 24.61 18.29
N GLY A 321 -14.40 25.63 18.39
CA GLY A 321 -14.07 26.84 19.17
C GLY A 321 -14.73 28.16 18.77
N ASP A 322 -15.58 28.23 17.73
CA ASP A 322 -16.14 29.52 17.31
C ASP A 322 -17.38 29.92 18.13
N THR A 323 -17.13 30.41 19.36
CA THR A 323 -18.02 31.39 19.99
C THR A 323 -17.51 32.78 19.63
N ASP A 324 -18.27 33.48 18.79
CA ASP A 324 -18.40 34.94 18.68
C ASP A 324 -17.24 35.77 19.25
N HIS A 325 -16.37 36.33 18.38
CA HIS A 325 -16.05 37.76 18.34
C HIS A 325 -14.92 38.11 17.34
N GLY A 326 -15.24 39.00 16.39
CA GLY A 326 -14.42 40.10 15.85
C GLY A 326 -12.93 39.93 15.54
N ASP A 327 -12.63 39.97 14.23
CA ASP A 327 -11.47 40.63 13.59
C ASP A 327 -10.12 40.57 14.32
N ARG A 328 -9.27 39.62 13.90
CA ARG A 328 -7.84 39.84 13.66
C ARG A 328 -7.16 38.62 13.01
N ASP A 329 -6.54 38.88 11.87
CA ASP A 329 -5.50 38.05 11.23
C ASP A 329 -4.51 37.48 12.26
N VAL A 330 -4.41 36.15 12.33
CA VAL A 330 -3.14 35.45 12.58
C VAL A 330 -3.17 34.09 11.89
N ASP A 331 -2.36 33.98 10.85
CA ASP A 331 -1.97 32.77 10.13
C ASP A 331 -1.32 31.76 11.10
N HIS A 332 -1.97 30.62 11.28
CA HIS A 332 -1.35 29.38 11.73
C HIS A 332 -1.99 28.21 10.98
N GLY A 333 -1.53 28.01 9.75
CA GLY A 333 -1.78 26.79 8.98
C GLY A 333 -1.27 25.55 9.72
N ARG A 334 -2.20 24.71 10.13
CA ARG A 334 -1.94 23.30 10.42
C ARG A 334 -2.25 22.56 9.12
N GLN A 335 -1.19 22.11 8.45
CA GLN A 335 -1.28 21.25 7.27
C GLN A 335 -2.01 19.97 7.66
N GLU A 336 -3.17 19.74 7.07
CA GLU A 336 -3.85 18.45 7.08
C GLU A 336 -3.54 17.76 5.74
N ASP A 337 -3.01 16.55 5.85
CA ASP A 337 -2.29 15.73 4.87
C ASP A 337 -3.21 15.22 3.74
N HIS A 338 -2.73 15.28 2.49
CA HIS A 338 -3.46 14.87 1.28
C HIS A 338 -2.88 13.55 0.70
N GLY A 339 -3.74 12.51 0.58
CA GLY A 339 -3.80 11.49 -0.50
C GLY A 339 -2.93 10.22 -0.42
N HIS A 340 -3.41 9.09 -0.98
CA HIS A 340 -2.67 7.82 -1.24
C HIS A 340 -3.14 6.96 -2.45
N GLN A 341 -2.88 7.32 -3.72
CA GLN A 341 -2.32 6.25 -4.57
C GLN A 341 -1.25 5.62 -3.69
N ALA A 342 -1.34 4.34 -3.31
CA ALA A 342 -0.61 3.78 -2.15
C ALA A 342 0.69 4.56 -1.92
N LYS A 343 0.64 5.52 -0.98
CA LYS A 343 1.54 6.70 -1.00
C LYS A 343 2.94 6.15 -1.06
N ALA A 344 3.69 6.51 -2.11
CA ALA A 344 5.09 6.15 -2.28
C ALA A 344 5.77 6.12 -0.91
N PRO A 345 6.45 5.03 -0.51
CA PRO A 345 6.91 4.88 0.85
C PRO A 345 7.65 6.14 1.30
N SER A 346 7.28 6.66 2.47
CA SER A 346 7.86 7.90 3.00
C SER A 346 9.37 7.75 3.17
N HIS A 347 9.79 6.56 3.64
CA HIS A 347 11.18 6.15 3.76
C HIS A 347 11.35 4.70 3.34
N ILE A 348 12.40 4.43 2.56
CA ILE A 348 12.89 3.07 2.31
C ILE A 348 14.33 3.00 2.79
N VAL A 349 14.65 2.05 3.67
CA VAL A 349 16.03 1.71 4.04
C VAL A 349 16.38 0.42 3.33
N VAL A 350 17.40 0.48 2.47
CA VAL A 350 17.98 -0.68 1.78
C VAL A 350 19.29 -1.02 2.45
N VAL A 351 19.41 -2.26 2.92
CA VAL A 351 20.62 -2.82 3.52
C VAL A 351 21.19 -3.83 2.56
N ILE A 352 22.48 -3.72 2.29
CA ILE A 352 23.20 -4.67 1.45
C ILE A 352 24.22 -5.38 2.32
N GLU A 353 24.03 -6.69 2.49
CA GLU A 353 25.00 -7.63 3.07
C GLU A 353 25.86 -8.23 1.95
N GLU A 354 27.00 -8.83 2.28
CA GLU A 354 27.92 -9.42 1.30
C GLU A 354 27.77 -10.95 1.23
N ASN A 355 27.86 -11.49 0.01
CA ASN A 355 28.19 -12.89 -0.33
C ASN A 355 27.61 -13.99 0.57
N HIS A 356 26.41 -14.50 0.27
CA HIS A 356 25.98 -15.81 0.78
C HIS A 356 24.88 -16.40 -0.09
N ASP A 357 24.94 -17.71 -0.33
CA ASP A 357 23.81 -18.46 -0.88
C ASP A 357 22.60 -18.36 0.05
N ALA A 358 21.41 -18.31 -0.54
CA ALA A 358 20.17 -18.27 0.25
C ALA A 358 20.05 -19.47 1.21
N ASP A 359 20.55 -20.65 0.85
CA ASP A 359 20.50 -21.84 1.70
C ASP A 359 21.51 -21.83 2.86
N GLN A 360 22.50 -20.94 2.83
CA GLN A 360 23.41 -20.69 3.96
C GLN A 360 22.77 -19.78 5.01
N ILE A 361 21.84 -18.90 4.63
CA ILE A 361 21.17 -17.98 5.57
C ILE A 361 19.82 -18.53 6.04
N ILE A 362 18.99 -19.02 5.13
CA ILE A 362 17.61 -19.35 5.42
C ILE A 362 17.52 -20.64 6.25
N GLY A 363 16.94 -20.49 7.44
CA GLY A 363 16.85 -21.49 8.49
C GLY A 363 18.16 -21.82 9.20
N ASN A 364 19.22 -21.02 9.01
CA ASN A 364 20.47 -21.15 9.74
C ASN A 364 20.30 -20.70 11.20
N PRO A 365 20.64 -21.54 12.20
CA PRO A 365 20.51 -21.17 13.61
C PRO A 365 21.45 -20.04 14.06
N ASN A 366 22.47 -19.70 13.26
CA ASN A 366 23.35 -18.57 13.49
C ASN A 366 22.78 -17.25 12.95
N ALA A 367 21.65 -17.28 12.23
CA ALA A 367 20.92 -16.10 11.76
C ALA A 367 19.50 -16.00 12.41
N PRO A 368 19.39 -15.97 13.75
CA PRO A 368 18.11 -15.99 14.43
C PRO A 368 17.27 -14.73 14.22
N TYR A 369 17.86 -13.56 14.01
CA TYR A 369 17.11 -12.34 13.72
C TYR A 369 16.52 -12.38 12.31
N ILE A 370 17.34 -12.67 11.30
CA ILE A 370 16.89 -12.79 9.91
C ILE A 370 15.77 -13.82 9.81
N ASN A 371 15.96 -15.02 10.36
CA ASN A 371 14.97 -16.10 10.22
C ASN A 371 13.78 -15.96 11.16
N GLY A 372 14.03 -15.68 12.43
CA GLY A 372 13.00 -15.62 13.47
C GLY A 372 12.17 -14.34 13.43
N THR A 373 12.65 -13.32 12.72
CA THR A 373 12.05 -11.98 12.68
C THR A 373 11.79 -11.52 11.26
N LEU A 374 12.83 -11.23 10.46
CA LEU A 374 12.66 -10.61 9.14
C LEU A 374 11.89 -11.52 8.16
N VAL A 375 12.31 -12.78 8.02
CA VAL A 375 11.63 -13.77 7.15
C VAL A 375 10.25 -14.15 7.69
N LYS A 376 10.09 -14.14 9.03
CA LYS A 376 8.83 -14.51 9.68
C LYS A 376 7.75 -13.43 9.49
N ASP A 377 8.13 -12.17 9.62
CA ASP A 377 7.20 -11.02 9.64
C ASP A 377 7.14 -10.30 8.29
N GLY A 378 8.19 -10.39 7.47
CA GLY A 378 8.29 -9.77 6.16
C GLY A 378 7.99 -10.71 4.99
N LEU A 379 8.25 -10.20 3.79
CA LEU A 379 8.18 -10.89 2.51
C LEU A 379 9.56 -11.39 2.11
N TYR A 380 9.74 -12.70 2.05
CA TYR A 380 10.95 -13.35 1.57
C TYR A 380 10.83 -13.71 0.08
N TYR A 381 11.77 -13.26 -0.74
CA TYR A 381 11.90 -13.66 -2.14
C TYR A 381 12.80 -14.88 -2.24
N SER A 382 12.21 -16.06 -2.42
CA SER A 382 12.95 -17.32 -2.40
C SER A 382 13.74 -17.64 -3.67
N ASN A 383 13.56 -16.84 -4.71
CA ASN A 383 14.23 -16.98 -6.00
C ASN A 383 14.80 -15.62 -6.45
N ALA A 384 15.44 -14.93 -5.51
CA ALA A 384 16.18 -13.70 -5.76
C ALA A 384 17.61 -14.01 -6.20
N HIS A 385 18.16 -13.17 -7.07
CA HIS A 385 19.48 -13.36 -7.68
C HIS A 385 20.33 -12.10 -7.67
N GLY A 386 21.63 -12.26 -7.39
CA GLY A 386 22.64 -11.26 -7.72
C GLY A 386 22.75 -11.12 -9.24
N THR A 387 23.20 -9.96 -9.72
CA THR A 387 23.26 -9.66 -11.16
C THR A 387 24.58 -10.05 -11.81
N ASP A 388 25.67 -10.04 -11.06
CA ASP A 388 27.00 -10.42 -11.56
C ASP A 388 27.91 -10.89 -10.42
N HIS A 389 29.16 -11.21 -10.75
CA HIS A 389 30.27 -11.36 -9.83
C HIS A 389 31.49 -10.61 -10.36
N PRO A 390 32.36 -10.01 -9.52
CA PRO A 390 32.32 -9.95 -8.05
C PRO A 390 31.37 -8.85 -7.52
N SER A 391 31.39 -8.57 -6.21
CA SER A 391 30.54 -7.61 -5.48
C SER A 391 30.27 -6.26 -6.18
N GLN A 392 31.32 -5.54 -6.60
CA GLN A 392 31.21 -4.14 -7.07
C GLN A 392 30.18 -3.93 -8.20
N PRO A 393 30.16 -4.75 -9.27
CA PRO A 393 29.07 -4.80 -10.23
C PRO A 393 27.67 -4.73 -9.62
N ASN A 394 27.33 -5.59 -8.64
CA ASN A 394 26.01 -5.65 -8.02
C ASN A 394 25.61 -4.33 -7.36
N TYR A 395 26.54 -3.69 -6.62
CA TYR A 395 26.30 -2.38 -6.03
C TYR A 395 26.05 -1.28 -7.08
N MET A 396 26.80 -1.28 -8.18
CA MET A 396 26.59 -0.28 -9.25
C MET A 396 25.30 -0.53 -10.01
N GLU A 397 24.96 -1.79 -10.25
CA GLU A 397 23.77 -2.20 -10.99
C GLU A 397 22.50 -1.93 -10.20
N LEU A 398 22.50 -2.22 -8.89
CA LEU A 398 21.42 -1.86 -7.99
C LEU A 398 21.25 -0.33 -7.86
N PHE A 399 22.34 0.44 -7.94
CA PHE A 399 22.27 1.90 -7.74
C PHE A 399 22.03 2.71 -9.03
N SER A 400 22.51 2.21 -10.17
CA SER A 400 22.60 2.97 -11.42
C SER A 400 22.16 2.19 -12.66
N GLY A 401 21.63 0.97 -12.49
CA GLY A 401 21.18 0.12 -13.58
C GLY A 401 22.26 -0.24 -14.61
N THR A 402 23.52 0.11 -14.36
CA THR A 402 24.65 -0.05 -15.28
C THR A 402 25.95 -0.23 -14.49
N ASN A 403 26.98 -0.79 -15.14
CA ASN A 403 28.32 -0.90 -14.57
C ASN A 403 29.32 -0.01 -15.35
N PRO A 404 29.43 1.30 -15.02
CA PRO A 404 30.27 2.25 -15.78
C PRO A 404 31.78 2.11 -15.50
N GLY A 405 32.18 1.31 -14.50
CA GLY A 405 33.53 1.30 -13.94
C GLY A 405 34.51 0.28 -14.50
N VAL A 406 34.06 -0.71 -15.27
CA VAL A 406 34.94 -1.84 -15.69
C VAL A 406 35.08 -1.90 -17.22
N PRO A 407 36.22 -1.46 -17.80
CA PRO A 407 36.48 -1.57 -19.24
C PRO A 407 36.51 -3.05 -19.68
N GLY A 408 35.47 -3.49 -20.40
CA GLY A 408 35.33 -4.86 -20.89
C GLY A 408 34.05 -5.56 -20.44
N VAL A 409 33.30 -4.98 -19.50
CA VAL A 409 32.02 -5.51 -19.00
C VAL A 409 30.85 -4.71 -19.58
N ASN A 410 30.92 -4.46 -20.89
CA ASN A 410 29.77 -4.05 -21.68
C ASN A 410 29.22 -5.32 -22.36
N SER A 411 28.38 -6.09 -21.68
CA SER A 411 27.44 -6.94 -22.42
C SER A 411 26.09 -7.08 -21.72
N PRO A 412 24.99 -6.80 -22.44
CA PRO A 412 23.65 -7.20 -22.04
C PRO A 412 23.57 -8.74 -22.03
N LEU A 413 22.89 -9.32 -21.03
CA LEU A 413 22.36 -10.69 -21.02
C LEU A 413 23.19 -11.72 -21.83
N GLN A 414 24.44 -11.96 -21.45
CA GLN A 414 25.14 -13.21 -21.80
C GLN A 414 26.45 -13.37 -21.04
N GLN A 415 26.64 -14.58 -20.51
CA GLN A 415 27.85 -15.13 -19.89
C GLN A 415 28.05 -14.67 -18.43
N HIS A 416 27.60 -15.46 -17.44
CA HIS A 416 28.50 -16.45 -16.85
C HIS A 416 29.96 -16.08 -17.15
N TYR A 417 30.71 -15.54 -16.19
CA TYR A 417 32.16 -15.80 -16.19
C TYR A 417 32.32 -17.28 -16.54
N PRO A 418 32.83 -17.65 -17.74
CA PRO A 418 32.74 -19.02 -18.15
C PRO A 418 33.49 -19.85 -17.12
N ALA A 419 32.82 -20.82 -16.50
CA ALA A 419 33.39 -21.75 -15.55
C ALA A 419 34.79 -22.18 -16.02
N GLY A 420 35.84 -21.70 -15.36
CA GLY A 420 37.25 -21.89 -15.76
C GLY A 420 38.04 -20.64 -16.19
N ALA A 421 37.44 -19.45 -16.27
CA ALA A 421 38.17 -18.20 -16.48
C ALA A 421 39.07 -17.81 -15.29
N GLU A 422 38.76 -18.31 -14.09
CA GLU A 422 39.56 -18.17 -12.86
C GLU A 422 40.97 -18.75 -12.97
N GLY A 423 41.19 -19.74 -13.84
CA GLY A 423 42.53 -20.30 -14.08
C GLY A 423 43.39 -19.44 -15.00
N THR A 424 42.80 -18.40 -15.61
CA THR A 424 43.51 -17.50 -16.51
C THR A 424 44.10 -16.33 -15.76
N ALA A 425 45.27 -15.88 -16.19
CA ALA A 425 45.88 -14.69 -15.63
C ALA A 425 44.95 -13.48 -15.71
N ALA A 426 44.07 -13.37 -16.71
CA ALA A 426 43.11 -12.26 -16.84
C ALA A 426 41.94 -12.34 -15.85
N GLY A 427 41.41 -13.53 -15.55
CA GLY A 427 40.39 -13.72 -14.51
C GLY A 427 40.95 -13.47 -13.11
N GLN A 428 42.17 -13.96 -12.85
CA GLN A 428 42.90 -13.61 -11.62
C GLN A 428 43.27 -12.13 -11.57
N ASP A 429 43.60 -11.48 -12.69
CA ASP A 429 43.91 -10.04 -12.73
C ASP A 429 42.65 -9.18 -12.50
N ALA A 430 41.48 -9.60 -12.99
CA ALA A 430 40.20 -8.93 -12.71
C ALA A 430 39.77 -9.11 -11.24
N LEU A 431 40.00 -10.29 -10.65
CA LEU A 431 39.73 -10.56 -9.23
C LEU A 431 40.76 -9.88 -8.29
N ASN A 432 42.01 -9.71 -8.72
CA ASN A 432 43.09 -9.11 -7.91
C ASN A 432 43.30 -7.60 -8.15
N ASN A 433 42.85 -7.05 -9.28
CA ASN A 433 42.97 -5.62 -9.64
C ASN A 433 41.61 -4.93 -9.88
N GLY A 434 40.49 -5.61 -9.64
CA GLY A 434 39.16 -4.97 -9.58
C GLY A 434 39.01 -4.02 -8.38
N ASP A 435 39.98 -4.01 -7.48
CA ASP A 435 40.02 -3.22 -6.27
C ASP A 435 40.13 -1.72 -6.54
N ASN A 436 39.02 -1.00 -6.32
CA ASN A 436 38.92 0.46 -6.21
C ASN A 436 39.16 1.22 -7.52
N TYR A 437 38.18 1.16 -8.44
CA TYR A 437 38.11 2.04 -9.60
C TYR A 437 37.78 3.51 -9.26
N ASN A 438 38.52 4.12 -8.33
CA ASN A 438 38.51 5.58 -8.18
C ASN A 438 39.43 6.21 -9.23
N THR A 439 38.88 6.47 -10.41
CA THR A 439 39.62 7.16 -11.50
C THR A 439 39.92 8.64 -11.19
N GLY A 440 39.49 9.14 -10.01
CA GLY A 440 39.53 10.54 -9.63
C GLY A 440 38.54 11.42 -10.40
N GLN A 441 37.66 10.81 -11.22
CA GLN A 441 36.56 11.47 -11.92
C GLN A 441 35.24 10.78 -11.57
N PRO A 442 34.20 11.55 -11.20
CA PRO A 442 32.88 10.96 -10.95
C PRO A 442 32.27 10.31 -12.19
N PHE A 443 31.54 9.21 -12.01
CA PHE A 443 30.70 8.66 -13.06
C PHE A 443 29.53 9.61 -13.38
N SER A 444 29.07 9.59 -14.63
CA SER A 444 28.03 10.50 -15.14
C SER A 444 26.81 9.79 -15.73
N VAL A 445 26.75 8.46 -15.60
CA VAL A 445 25.54 7.70 -15.93
C VAL A 445 24.41 8.04 -14.93
N PRO A 446 23.13 7.92 -15.32
CA PRO A 446 22.03 8.14 -14.38
C PRO A 446 22.11 7.18 -13.19
N ASN A 447 21.53 7.58 -12.06
CA ASN A 447 21.52 6.79 -10.83
C ASN A 447 20.35 7.21 -9.93
N LEU A 448 19.88 6.26 -9.12
CA LEU A 448 18.71 6.43 -8.25
C LEU A 448 18.82 7.69 -7.37
N GLY A 449 19.99 7.92 -6.76
CA GLY A 449 20.19 9.05 -5.87
C GLY A 449 20.00 10.40 -6.59
N ALA A 450 20.57 10.55 -7.79
CA ALA A 450 20.46 11.78 -8.56
C ALA A 450 19.04 11.99 -9.12
N GLU A 451 18.35 10.90 -9.48
CA GLU A 451 16.96 10.94 -9.92
C GLU A 451 16.01 11.37 -8.80
N LEU A 452 16.19 10.82 -7.59
CA LEU A 452 15.47 11.24 -6.40
C LEU A 452 15.66 12.74 -6.12
N LEU A 453 16.91 13.22 -6.12
CA LEU A 453 17.22 14.64 -5.91
C LEU A 453 16.60 15.52 -7.00
N ALA A 454 16.63 15.08 -8.26
CA ALA A 454 16.02 15.81 -9.38
C ALA A 454 14.48 15.88 -9.25
N ALA A 455 13.86 14.86 -8.67
CA ALA A 455 12.42 14.81 -8.37
C ALA A 455 12.02 15.54 -7.07
N GLY A 456 12.96 16.23 -6.41
CA GLY A 456 12.71 16.93 -5.14
C GLY A 456 12.55 16.00 -3.93
N LYS A 457 13.00 14.75 -4.05
CA LYS A 457 13.12 13.77 -2.97
C LYS A 457 14.53 13.80 -2.37
N SER A 458 14.76 13.06 -1.30
CA SER A 458 16.05 13.01 -0.61
C SER A 458 16.68 11.62 -0.67
N PHE A 459 18.00 11.59 -0.77
CA PHE A 459 18.80 10.37 -0.77
C PHE A 459 20.01 10.54 0.15
N ALA A 460 20.34 9.49 0.91
CA ALA A 460 21.68 9.36 1.50
C ALA A 460 22.07 7.88 1.61
N GLY A 461 23.35 7.60 1.46
CA GLY A 461 23.91 6.30 1.81
C GLY A 461 24.78 6.40 3.07
N TYR A 462 24.66 5.40 3.92
CA TYR A 462 25.28 5.29 5.23
C TYR A 462 26.21 4.08 5.26
N SER A 463 27.52 4.31 5.27
CA SER A 463 28.50 3.22 5.34
C SER A 463 29.13 3.15 6.73
N GLU A 464 29.19 1.94 7.29
CA GLU A 464 29.87 1.73 8.56
C GLU A 464 31.38 1.95 8.40
N THR A 465 31.99 2.62 9.38
CA THR A 465 33.42 2.98 9.35
C THR A 465 33.82 3.96 8.24
N LEU A 466 32.86 4.63 7.59
CA LEU A 466 33.17 5.79 6.73
C LEU A 466 33.81 6.90 7.60
N PRO A 467 35.02 7.40 7.27
CA PRO A 467 35.76 8.31 8.15
C PRO A 467 35.09 9.67 8.37
N SER A 468 34.40 10.18 7.37
CA SER A 468 33.77 11.49 7.37
C SER A 468 32.73 11.58 6.26
N VAL A 469 31.78 12.51 6.41
CA VAL A 469 30.84 12.88 5.35
C VAL A 469 31.60 13.16 4.05
N GLY A 470 31.14 12.59 2.93
CA GLY A 470 31.71 12.81 1.61
C GLY A 470 33.03 12.07 1.33
N PHE A 471 33.48 11.15 2.20
CA PHE A 471 34.73 10.44 1.97
C PHE A 471 34.69 9.59 0.69
N THR A 472 35.62 9.83 -0.25
CA THR A 472 35.76 9.10 -1.52
C THR A 472 37.04 8.25 -1.59
N GLY A 473 37.72 8.06 -0.46
CA GLY A 473 38.95 7.25 -0.43
C GLY A 473 38.64 5.77 -0.58
N ALA A 474 39.55 5.03 -1.20
CA ALA A 474 39.40 3.60 -1.53
C ALA A 474 39.04 2.70 -0.34
N SER A 475 39.58 3.00 0.86
CA SER A 475 39.27 2.26 2.07
C SER A 475 39.56 3.07 3.33
N ALA A 476 39.03 2.61 4.46
CA ALA A 476 39.38 3.10 5.77
C ALA A 476 39.53 1.96 6.78
N ASN A 477 40.41 2.18 7.75
CA ASN A 477 40.69 1.20 8.79
C ASN A 477 39.69 1.33 9.95
N GLY A 478 39.22 0.18 10.45
CA GLY A 478 38.40 0.05 11.64
C GLY A 478 39.17 -0.51 12.83
N ILE A 479 38.55 -1.47 13.52
CA ILE A 479 39.05 -2.05 14.77
C ILE A 479 40.45 -2.66 14.57
N ASN A 480 41.37 -2.38 15.50
CA ASN A 480 42.77 -2.85 15.48
C ASN A 480 43.59 -2.40 14.25
N GLY A 481 43.12 -1.40 13.50
CA GLY A 481 43.83 -0.84 12.36
C GLY A 481 43.77 -1.70 11.09
N ASN A 482 42.89 -2.70 11.03
CA ASN A 482 42.63 -3.40 9.77
C ASN A 482 41.63 -2.61 8.92
N ARG A 483 41.59 -2.89 7.62
CA ARG A 483 40.54 -2.44 6.69
C ARG A 483 39.16 -2.81 7.25
N ALA A 484 38.16 -1.98 6.98
CA ALA A 484 36.79 -2.21 7.42
C ALA A 484 35.79 -1.56 6.45
N TYR A 485 36.07 -0.32 6.03
CA TYR A 485 35.32 0.32 4.95
C TYR A 485 36.08 0.16 3.63
N VAL A 486 35.35 -0.17 2.57
CA VAL A 486 35.83 -0.20 1.19
C VAL A 486 34.86 0.56 0.29
N GLU A 487 35.41 1.39 -0.59
CA GLU A 487 34.61 2.24 -1.49
C GLU A 487 33.85 1.42 -2.54
N LYS A 488 34.33 0.23 -2.89
CA LYS A 488 33.64 -0.68 -3.81
C LYS A 488 32.22 -1.08 -3.38
N HIS A 489 31.90 -1.03 -2.08
CA HIS A 489 30.55 -1.30 -1.53
C HIS A 489 29.73 0.00 -1.35
N ASN A 490 30.26 1.15 -1.78
CA ASN A 490 29.65 2.47 -1.64
C ASN A 490 29.54 3.14 -3.02
N PRO A 491 28.52 2.79 -3.81
CA PRO A 491 28.37 3.29 -5.18
C PRO A 491 28.24 4.80 -5.25
N TRP A 492 27.52 5.42 -4.32
CA TRP A 492 27.29 6.87 -4.34
C TRP A 492 28.56 7.69 -4.14
N ALA A 493 29.63 7.14 -3.55
CA ALA A 493 30.92 7.82 -3.48
C ALA A 493 31.50 8.13 -4.88
N GLN A 494 31.21 7.28 -5.87
CA GLN A 494 31.69 7.40 -7.25
C GLN A 494 30.89 8.40 -8.10
N PHE A 495 29.77 8.89 -7.59
CA PHE A 495 28.94 9.91 -8.25
C PHE A 495 29.06 11.29 -7.57
N GLN A 496 29.93 11.45 -6.58
CA GLN A 496 30.08 12.73 -5.86
C GLN A 496 30.67 13.82 -6.76
N GLY A 497 29.89 14.86 -7.07
CA GLY A 497 30.31 15.93 -7.98
C GLY A 497 29.27 17.03 -8.16
N THR A 498 29.34 17.73 -9.30
CA THR A 498 28.37 18.78 -9.66
C THR A 498 27.88 18.60 -11.09
N GLY A 499 26.57 18.73 -11.31
CA GLY A 499 25.96 18.63 -12.64
C GLY A 499 25.01 17.45 -12.74
N THR A 500 24.65 17.08 -13.97
CA THR A 500 23.72 15.98 -14.25
C THR A 500 24.25 14.66 -13.73
N ASN A 501 23.37 13.91 -13.06
CA ASN A 501 23.66 12.60 -12.44
C ASN A 501 24.73 12.62 -11.34
N GLN A 502 25.07 13.79 -10.80
CA GLN A 502 26.04 13.93 -9.71
C GLN A 502 25.34 14.05 -8.36
N LEU A 503 25.97 13.52 -7.33
CA LEU A 503 25.50 13.58 -5.96
C LEU A 503 26.29 14.62 -5.15
N PRO A 504 25.61 15.40 -4.28
CA PRO A 504 26.26 16.20 -3.26
C PRO A 504 27.08 15.33 -2.29
N ALA A 505 28.17 15.87 -1.76
CA ALA A 505 29.05 15.11 -0.86
C ALA A 505 28.38 14.70 0.46
N ASP A 506 27.36 15.45 0.88
CA ASP A 506 26.56 15.16 2.09
C ASP A 506 25.51 14.06 1.89
N THR A 507 25.38 13.47 0.71
CA THR A 507 24.63 12.21 0.55
C THR A 507 25.45 10.99 0.95
N ASN A 508 26.77 11.11 1.18
CA ASN A 508 27.64 10.03 1.63
C ASN A 508 27.96 10.18 3.11
N GLN A 509 27.24 9.47 3.96
CA GLN A 509 27.22 9.66 5.41
C GLN A 509 27.92 8.51 6.15
N PRO A 510 28.61 8.81 7.27
CA PRO A 510 28.98 7.78 8.23
C PRO A 510 27.75 7.13 8.85
N PHE A 511 27.80 5.81 9.06
CA PHE A 511 26.69 5.08 9.70
C PHE A 511 26.34 5.58 11.10
N THR A 512 27.28 6.22 11.81
CA THR A 512 27.02 6.86 13.10
C THR A 512 25.94 7.95 13.02
N THR A 513 25.73 8.57 11.84
CA THR A 513 24.61 9.49 11.61
C THR A 513 23.27 8.76 11.64
N PHE A 514 23.18 7.58 11.00
CA PHE A 514 21.99 6.73 11.06
C PHE A 514 21.74 6.25 12.50
N GLN A 515 22.76 5.71 13.17
CA GLN A 515 22.67 5.24 14.56
C GLN A 515 22.25 6.33 15.56
N ALA A 516 22.60 7.60 15.30
CA ALA A 516 22.20 8.72 16.14
C ALA A 516 20.76 9.19 15.89
N THR A 517 20.08 8.67 14.86
CA THR A 517 18.71 9.03 14.53
C THR A 517 17.76 8.46 15.58
N THR A 518 17.02 9.34 16.23
CA THR A 518 16.01 8.99 17.25
C THR A 518 14.59 9.22 16.77
N ASP A 519 14.43 9.92 15.64
CA ASP A 519 13.17 10.16 14.96
C ASP A 519 13.38 9.85 13.47
N PHE A 520 12.92 8.67 13.07
CA PHE A 520 13.10 8.13 11.73
C PHE A 520 12.29 8.87 10.65
N SER A 521 11.35 9.74 11.03
CA SER A 521 10.63 10.59 10.07
C SER A 521 11.54 11.64 9.39
N ASN A 522 12.74 11.86 9.93
CA ASN A 522 13.75 12.75 9.35
C ASN A 522 14.74 12.03 8.42
N LEU A 523 14.58 10.72 8.21
CA LEU A 523 15.42 10.00 7.27
C LEU A 523 15.19 10.52 5.82
N PRO A 524 16.17 10.33 4.92
CA PRO A 524 15.95 10.51 3.50
C PRO A 524 14.78 9.66 2.97
N THR A 525 14.23 10.05 1.82
CA THR A 525 13.22 9.26 1.10
C THR A 525 13.73 7.85 0.81
N VAL A 526 14.96 7.73 0.29
CA VAL A 526 15.65 6.44 0.19
C VAL A 526 17.00 6.52 0.88
N SER A 527 17.26 5.57 1.77
CA SER A 527 18.51 5.42 2.49
C SER A 527 19.15 4.08 2.14
N PHE A 528 20.43 4.08 1.80
CA PHE A 528 21.21 2.84 1.72
C PHE A 528 22.05 2.70 3.00
N VAL A 529 22.15 1.48 3.53
CA VAL A 529 22.97 1.14 4.69
C VAL A 529 23.89 -0.01 4.29
N VAL A 530 25.19 0.18 4.50
CA VAL A 530 26.21 -0.81 4.14
C VAL A 530 27.05 -1.09 5.39
N PRO A 531 26.95 -2.30 5.99
CA PRO A 531 27.84 -2.73 7.06
C PRO A 531 29.30 -2.72 6.60
N ASN A 532 30.23 -2.73 7.55
CA ASN A 532 31.64 -2.84 7.23
C ASN A 532 32.02 -4.32 7.01
N GLU A 533 33.25 -4.56 6.56
CA GLU A 533 33.84 -5.90 6.35
C GLU A 533 33.90 -6.78 7.62
N TYR A 534 33.41 -6.33 8.77
CA TYR A 534 33.27 -7.19 9.95
C TYR A 534 31.86 -7.71 10.17
N ASN A 535 30.89 -6.98 9.63
CA ASN A 535 29.48 -7.14 9.92
C ASN A 535 28.67 -7.46 8.67
N ASP A 536 29.26 -7.39 7.48
CA ASP A 536 28.63 -7.69 6.19
C ASP A 536 28.52 -9.19 5.86
N MET A 537 28.90 -10.06 6.80
CA MET A 537 28.87 -11.53 6.71
C MET A 537 29.90 -12.19 5.78
N HIS A 538 30.67 -11.44 4.99
CA HIS A 538 31.65 -12.01 4.06
C HIS A 538 33.08 -12.14 4.63
N ASP A 539 33.51 -11.18 5.45
CA ASP A 539 34.88 -11.12 5.96
C ASP A 539 34.95 -11.49 7.47
N THR A 540 36.00 -12.20 7.90
CA THR A 540 36.24 -12.52 9.33
C THR A 540 37.37 -11.73 9.98
N VAL A 541 37.29 -11.61 11.31
CA VAL A 541 38.40 -11.21 12.18
C VAL A 541 39.13 -12.45 12.71
N SER A 542 40.37 -12.66 12.29
CA SER A 542 41.27 -13.54 13.03
C SER A 542 42.11 -12.74 14.03
N LYS A 543 42.76 -13.41 14.99
CA LYS A 543 43.71 -12.77 15.94
C LYS A 543 44.81 -11.95 15.26
N ASN A 544 45.01 -12.13 13.95
CA ASN A 544 46.04 -11.48 13.15
C ASN A 544 45.49 -10.44 12.15
N GLY A 545 44.18 -10.14 12.08
CA GLY A 545 43.60 -9.13 11.17
C GLY A 545 42.31 -9.54 10.47
N LEU A 546 41.89 -8.75 9.47
CA LEU A 546 40.71 -8.99 8.60
C LEU A 546 41.07 -9.96 7.45
N TYR A 547 40.23 -10.98 7.21
CA TYR A 547 40.39 -11.96 6.13
C TYR A 547 39.04 -12.35 5.53
N ALA A 548 38.91 -12.22 4.20
CA ALA A 548 37.82 -12.85 3.45
C ALA A 548 37.80 -14.35 3.68
N VAL A 549 36.61 -14.93 3.86
CA VAL A 549 36.43 -16.38 3.94
C VAL A 549 36.61 -16.96 2.54
N GLY A 550 37.86 -17.17 2.11
CA GLY A 550 38.12 -18.00 0.94
C GLY A 550 37.76 -19.47 1.22
N ASN A 551 37.47 -20.22 0.15
CA ASN A 551 37.05 -21.63 0.06
C ASN A 551 37.95 -22.67 0.81
N THR A 552 38.94 -22.22 1.59
CA THR A 552 39.86 -23.05 2.39
C THR A 552 39.41 -23.25 3.84
N GLY A 553 38.39 -22.53 4.33
CA GLY A 553 37.93 -22.60 5.72
C GLY A 553 39.02 -22.20 6.75
N VAL A 554 40.04 -21.49 6.27
CA VAL A 554 41.17 -20.98 7.05
C VAL A 554 41.60 -19.62 6.50
N ASP A 555 42.03 -18.72 7.38
CA ASP A 555 42.62 -17.43 6.98
C ASP A 555 43.98 -17.64 6.29
N LYS A 556 44.58 -16.55 5.75
CA LYS A 556 45.90 -16.59 5.09
C LYS A 556 47.06 -16.99 6.02
N PHE A 557 46.80 -17.21 7.31
CA PHE A 557 47.72 -17.68 8.34
C PHE A 557 47.39 -19.10 8.86
N GLY A 558 46.36 -19.76 8.32
CA GLY A 558 45.94 -21.11 8.68
C GLY A 558 45.03 -21.20 9.91
N ALA A 559 44.43 -20.10 10.38
CA ALA A 559 43.43 -20.12 11.46
C ALA A 559 42.06 -20.48 10.89
N PRO A 560 41.29 -21.41 11.49
CA PRO A 560 39.97 -21.77 10.99
C PRO A 560 39.01 -20.57 10.95
N VAL A 561 38.30 -20.46 9.83
CA VAL A 561 37.26 -19.47 9.58
C VAL A 561 36.01 -20.25 9.21
N ASN A 562 34.87 -19.97 9.85
CA ASN A 562 33.61 -20.63 9.55
C ASN A 562 32.48 -19.61 9.34
N ASP A 563 31.68 -19.80 8.30
CA ASP A 563 30.56 -18.94 7.89
C ASP A 563 29.57 -18.73 9.04
N ALA A 564 29.44 -19.72 9.93
CA ALA A 564 28.64 -19.60 11.16
C ALA A 564 29.00 -18.38 12.03
N GLY A 565 30.27 -17.97 12.08
CA GLY A 565 30.72 -16.82 12.86
C GLY A 565 30.47 -15.48 12.18
N THR A 566 30.60 -15.39 10.85
CA THR A 566 30.30 -14.16 10.10
C THR A 566 28.81 -13.91 10.02
N ILE A 567 28.03 -14.96 9.71
CA ILE A 567 26.56 -14.93 9.70
C ILE A 567 26.02 -14.47 11.06
N GLN A 568 26.54 -15.01 12.16
CA GLN A 568 26.12 -14.58 13.50
C GLN A 568 26.45 -13.12 13.79
N ASN A 569 27.62 -12.64 13.34
CA ASN A 569 28.00 -11.24 13.55
C ASN A 569 27.09 -10.30 12.76
N GLY A 570 26.85 -10.57 11.48
CA GLY A 570 25.97 -9.75 10.67
C GLY A 570 24.51 -9.81 11.14
N ASP A 571 23.99 -10.98 11.50
CA ASP A 571 22.64 -11.12 12.06
C ASP A 571 22.47 -10.29 13.35
N THR A 572 23.47 -10.36 14.24
CA THR A 572 23.51 -9.57 15.46
C THR A 572 23.63 -8.07 15.16
N TRP A 573 24.38 -7.71 14.13
CA TRP A 573 24.54 -6.31 13.71
C TRP A 573 23.23 -5.75 13.14
N LEU A 574 22.56 -6.49 12.25
CA LEU A 574 21.24 -6.15 11.72
C LEU A 574 20.24 -5.94 12.86
N GLN A 575 20.16 -6.88 13.80
CA GLN A 575 19.26 -6.78 14.95
C GLN A 575 19.53 -5.52 15.78
N ASN A 576 20.79 -5.28 16.14
CA ASN A 576 21.15 -4.19 17.04
C ASN A 576 20.95 -2.80 16.42
N ASN A 577 21.07 -2.69 15.10
CA ASN A 577 21.10 -1.40 14.43
C ASN A 577 19.84 -1.06 13.64
N LEU A 578 19.06 -2.06 13.21
CA LEU A 578 17.92 -1.84 12.32
C LEU A 578 16.58 -2.17 12.95
N GLU A 579 16.52 -2.96 14.03
CA GLU A 579 15.23 -3.37 14.60
C GLU A 579 14.37 -2.19 15.02
N ALA A 580 14.97 -1.13 15.56
CA ALA A 580 14.23 0.08 15.92
C ALA A 580 13.59 0.76 14.69
N TYR A 581 14.29 0.78 13.55
CA TYR A 581 13.73 1.31 12.30
C TYR A 581 12.68 0.36 11.73
N ARG A 582 12.93 -0.96 11.74
CA ARG A 582 12.00 -1.99 11.27
C ARG A 582 10.67 -1.85 12.00
N GLU A 583 10.68 -1.86 13.34
CA GLU A 583 9.48 -1.71 14.16
C GLU A 583 8.74 -0.41 13.83
N TRP A 584 9.47 0.70 13.69
CA TRP A 584 8.89 1.98 13.31
C TRP A 584 8.25 1.92 11.91
N ALA A 585 8.92 1.33 10.93
CA ALA A 585 8.46 1.25 9.55
C ALA A 585 7.12 0.52 9.41
N THR A 586 6.83 -0.49 10.25
CA THR A 586 5.56 -1.22 10.24
C THR A 586 4.30 -0.37 10.45
N THR A 587 4.45 0.87 10.90
CA THR A 587 3.33 1.80 11.16
C THR A 587 3.47 3.15 10.47
N HIS A 588 4.54 3.37 9.69
CA HIS A 588 4.92 4.69 9.19
C HIS A 588 5.11 4.75 7.66
N ASN A 589 4.31 4.01 6.88
CA ASN A 589 4.34 4.03 5.42
C ASN A 589 5.77 3.88 4.89
N SER A 590 6.54 2.94 5.44
CA SER A 590 7.96 2.82 5.18
C SER A 590 8.36 1.34 5.05
N LEU A 591 9.48 1.08 4.38
CA LEU A 591 9.99 -0.26 4.13
C LEU A 591 11.44 -0.41 4.62
N LEU A 592 11.78 -1.61 5.06
CA LEU A 592 13.14 -2.12 5.24
C LEU A 592 13.37 -3.23 4.20
N VAL A 593 14.40 -3.08 3.38
CA VAL A 593 14.87 -4.09 2.44
C VAL A 593 16.21 -4.59 2.94
N VAL A 594 16.37 -5.91 3.08
CA VAL A 594 17.65 -6.57 3.36
C VAL A 594 17.94 -7.55 2.24
N ALA A 595 19.01 -7.31 1.50
CA ALA A 595 19.44 -8.13 0.37
C ALA A 595 20.95 -8.36 0.43
N TRP A 596 21.42 -9.42 -0.23
CA TRP A 596 22.84 -9.67 -0.42
C TRP A 596 23.25 -9.22 -1.82
N ASP A 597 24.48 -8.80 -2.00
CA ASP A 597 24.99 -8.37 -3.30
C ASP A 597 25.14 -9.55 -4.28
N GLU A 598 25.73 -10.65 -3.83
CA GLU A 598 25.97 -11.89 -4.57
C GLU A 598 25.95 -13.12 -3.64
N ASN A 599 26.01 -14.32 -4.20
CA ASN A 599 26.20 -15.55 -3.43
C ASN A 599 27.69 -15.91 -3.24
N ASP A 600 27.96 -17.03 -2.57
CA ASP A 600 29.33 -17.46 -2.25
C ASP A 600 30.07 -18.06 -3.46
N TYR A 601 30.78 -17.21 -4.22
CA TYR A 601 31.84 -17.54 -5.20
C TYR A 601 31.68 -18.85 -6.00
N ASP A 602 30.49 -19.14 -6.53
CA ASP A 602 30.30 -20.17 -7.54
C ASP A 602 29.76 -19.55 -8.84
N PHE A 603 30.67 -19.06 -9.69
CA PHE A 603 30.37 -18.53 -11.02
C PHE A 603 29.70 -19.55 -11.98
N THR A 604 29.41 -20.77 -11.51
CA THR A 604 28.74 -21.84 -12.24
C THR A 604 27.27 -22.03 -11.85
N ASP A 605 26.79 -21.36 -10.80
CA ASP A 605 25.43 -21.46 -10.32
C ASP A 605 24.56 -20.25 -10.72
N SER A 606 23.36 -20.17 -10.14
CA SER A 606 22.37 -19.16 -10.45
C SER A 606 22.56 -17.83 -9.70
N ASN A 607 23.62 -17.64 -8.92
CA ASN A 607 23.84 -16.47 -8.05
C ASN A 607 22.64 -16.21 -7.11
N ASN A 608 22.22 -17.24 -6.37
CA ASN A 608 20.98 -17.18 -5.58
C ASN A 608 21.22 -16.54 -4.21
N ILE A 609 20.57 -15.41 -3.96
CA ILE A 609 20.78 -14.58 -2.77
C ILE A 609 19.52 -14.55 -1.89
N PRO A 610 19.67 -14.33 -0.57
CA PRO A 610 18.53 -13.94 0.24
C PRO A 610 18.07 -12.50 -0.09
N MET A 611 16.75 -12.30 -0.15
CA MET A 611 16.16 -10.97 -0.16
C MET A 611 14.87 -10.96 0.66
N VAL A 612 14.81 -10.09 1.66
CA VAL A 612 13.67 -9.95 2.58
C VAL A 612 13.24 -8.49 2.65
N ILE A 613 11.93 -8.25 2.54
CA ILE A 613 11.35 -6.92 2.67
C ILE A 613 10.33 -6.94 3.82
N ASP A 614 10.53 -6.09 4.82
CA ASP A 614 9.64 -5.90 5.96
C ASP A 614 9.23 -4.42 6.05
N GLY A 615 8.15 -4.10 6.77
CA GLY A 615 7.69 -2.73 6.91
C GLY A 615 6.17 -2.64 7.00
N ASP A 616 5.64 -1.50 6.58
CA ASP A 616 4.22 -1.23 6.71
C ASP A 616 3.37 -2.28 5.97
N PRO A 617 2.41 -2.96 6.64
CA PRO A 617 1.56 -3.96 6.00
C PRO A 617 0.74 -3.44 4.81
N ARG A 618 0.61 -2.10 4.67
CA ARG A 618 0.02 -1.44 3.50
C ARG A 618 0.91 -1.53 2.26
N LEU A 619 2.23 -1.60 2.45
CA LEU A 619 3.25 -1.61 1.40
C LEU A 619 3.85 -2.99 1.14
N VAL A 620 3.80 -3.91 2.11
CA VAL A 620 4.33 -5.27 1.96
C VAL A 620 3.44 -6.32 2.63
N GLN A 621 3.31 -7.48 1.99
CA GLN A 621 2.62 -8.65 2.53
C GLN A 621 3.62 -9.68 3.02
N ALA A 622 3.57 -10.00 4.32
CA ALA A 622 4.34 -11.10 4.89
C ALA A 622 4.10 -12.42 4.14
N GLY A 623 5.16 -13.19 3.90
CA GLY A 623 5.07 -14.48 3.22
C GLY A 623 6.29 -14.79 2.35
N VAL A 624 6.11 -15.70 1.40
CA VAL A 624 7.14 -16.07 0.44
C VAL A 624 6.67 -15.72 -0.97
N ASN A 625 7.56 -15.17 -1.77
CA ASN A 625 7.37 -14.97 -3.19
C ASN A 625 8.48 -15.72 -3.95
N SER A 626 8.09 -16.56 -4.91
CA SER A 626 9.01 -17.42 -5.68
C SER A 626 9.33 -16.87 -7.07
N ALA A 627 8.92 -15.64 -7.39
CA ALA A 627 9.27 -14.99 -8.64
C ALA A 627 10.78 -14.88 -8.80
N ASN A 628 11.24 -15.12 -10.03
CA ASN A 628 12.61 -14.90 -10.43
C ASN A 628 12.88 -13.39 -10.51
N VAL A 629 13.62 -12.85 -9.54
CA VAL A 629 13.89 -11.41 -9.41
C VAL A 629 15.38 -11.17 -9.16
N ASN A 630 15.88 -9.99 -9.53
CA ASN A 630 17.27 -9.59 -9.29
C ASN A 630 17.39 -8.11 -8.87
N HIS A 631 18.62 -7.60 -8.74
CA HIS A 631 18.87 -6.21 -8.35
C HIS A 631 18.26 -5.16 -9.28
N PHE A 632 18.10 -5.44 -10.58
CA PHE A 632 17.40 -4.54 -11.49
C PHE A 632 15.89 -4.49 -11.22
N ASP A 633 15.28 -5.59 -10.78
CA ASP A 633 13.89 -5.60 -10.36
C ASP A 633 13.70 -4.79 -9.07
N LEU A 634 14.62 -4.90 -8.12
CA LEU A 634 14.62 -4.05 -6.92
C LEU A 634 14.79 -2.57 -7.28
N LEU A 635 15.79 -2.21 -8.11
CA LEU A 635 15.99 -0.83 -8.57
C LEU A 635 14.74 -0.29 -9.28
N LYS A 636 14.18 -1.08 -10.21
CA LYS A 636 12.95 -0.72 -10.94
C LYS A 636 11.79 -0.44 -9.98
N THR A 637 11.64 -1.23 -8.93
CA THR A 637 10.61 -1.01 -7.90
C THR A 637 10.86 0.27 -7.12
N LEU A 638 12.10 0.56 -6.71
CA LEU A 638 12.45 1.80 -6.02
C LEU A 638 12.17 3.03 -6.89
N GLU A 639 12.56 2.99 -8.16
CA GLU A 639 12.28 4.05 -9.14
C GLU A 639 10.77 4.22 -9.37
N GLY A 640 10.06 3.09 -9.50
CA GLY A 640 8.62 3.03 -9.73
C GLY A 640 7.80 3.67 -8.61
N TYR A 641 8.16 3.42 -7.34
CA TYR A 641 7.47 4.04 -6.19
C TYR A 641 7.45 5.57 -6.27
N TYR A 642 8.53 6.19 -6.76
CA TYR A 642 8.67 7.65 -6.80
C TYR A 642 8.41 8.25 -8.19
N GLY A 643 7.86 7.47 -9.13
CA GLY A 643 7.55 7.92 -10.48
C GLY A 643 8.79 8.31 -11.30
N LEU A 644 9.95 7.74 -10.97
CA LEU A 644 11.21 8.01 -11.67
C LEU A 644 11.25 7.19 -12.98
N ALA A 645 11.99 7.72 -13.95
CA ALA A 645 12.23 6.98 -15.19
C ALA A 645 13.25 5.86 -14.88
N PRO A 646 12.99 4.60 -15.27
CA PRO A 646 13.92 3.54 -14.95
C PRO A 646 15.30 3.72 -15.57
N THR A 647 16.36 3.60 -14.78
CA THR A 647 17.73 3.78 -15.24
C THR A 647 18.31 2.47 -15.79
N GLY A 648 19.08 2.57 -16.88
CA GLY A 648 19.92 1.46 -17.34
C GLY A 648 19.13 0.20 -17.66
N LEU A 649 19.60 -0.94 -17.17
CA LEU A 649 18.96 -2.25 -17.36
C LEU A 649 17.70 -2.45 -16.50
N ALA A 650 17.46 -1.62 -15.47
CA ALA A 650 16.18 -1.61 -14.74
C ALA A 650 15.00 -1.20 -15.64
N ALA A 651 15.26 -0.50 -16.75
CA ALA A 651 14.26 -0.25 -17.78
C ALA A 651 13.71 -1.53 -18.45
N THR A 652 14.51 -2.61 -18.44
CA THR A 652 14.13 -3.92 -19.02
C THR A 652 13.64 -4.93 -17.98
N ALA A 653 13.80 -4.62 -16.69
CA ALA A 653 13.30 -5.42 -15.59
C ALA A 653 11.79 -5.24 -15.40
N ASP A 654 11.15 -6.30 -14.91
CA ASP A 654 9.71 -6.34 -14.64
C ASP A 654 9.39 -5.63 -13.32
N GLY A 655 10.37 -5.54 -12.41
CA GLY A 655 10.18 -5.04 -11.05
C GLY A 655 9.74 -6.16 -10.11
N LEU A 656 9.86 -5.92 -8.81
CA LEU A 656 9.36 -6.86 -7.82
C LEU A 656 7.84 -7.06 -7.97
N PRO A 657 7.33 -8.30 -7.84
CA PRO A 657 5.91 -8.58 -7.89
C PRO A 657 5.11 -7.73 -6.89
N MET A 658 4.22 -6.92 -7.43
CA MET A 658 3.40 -6.00 -6.68
C MET A 658 1.94 -6.12 -7.07
N GLU A 659 1.10 -5.98 -6.06
CA GLU A 659 -0.33 -5.91 -6.17
C GLU A 659 -0.79 -4.51 -5.72
N HIS A 660 -1.20 -3.63 -6.64
CA HIS A 660 -1.73 -2.29 -6.32
C HIS A 660 -0.77 -1.40 -5.50
N GLY A 661 0.52 -1.41 -5.82
CA GLY A 661 1.52 -0.63 -5.06
C GLY A 661 1.99 -1.31 -3.76
N ARG A 662 1.51 -2.52 -3.46
CA ARG A 662 1.94 -3.35 -2.33
C ARG A 662 2.73 -4.56 -2.82
N LEU A 663 3.88 -4.84 -2.22
CA LEU A 663 4.66 -6.06 -2.49
C LEU A 663 3.92 -7.28 -1.96
N VAL A 664 3.80 -8.35 -2.76
CA VAL A 664 2.95 -9.50 -2.41
C VAL A 664 3.66 -10.84 -2.40
N ALA A 665 3.23 -11.70 -1.48
CA ALA A 665 3.54 -13.13 -1.50
C ALA A 665 2.84 -13.83 -2.67
N ASP A 666 3.29 -15.04 -3.01
CA ASP A 666 2.68 -15.81 -4.09
C ASP A 666 1.18 -16.05 -3.83
N PRO A 667 0.33 -16.01 -4.87
CA PRO A 667 -1.08 -16.34 -4.74
C PRO A 667 -1.21 -17.76 -4.18
N SER A 668 -1.99 -17.92 -3.11
CA SER A 668 -2.24 -19.25 -2.54
C SER A 668 -3.05 -20.09 -3.54
N HIS A 669 -2.38 -20.79 -4.46
CA HIS A 669 -3.01 -21.84 -5.25
C HIS A 669 -3.38 -22.98 -4.31
N GLY A 670 -4.53 -23.63 -4.55
CA GLY A 670 -5.08 -24.75 -3.77
C GLY A 670 -4.23 -26.02 -3.72
N GLN A 671 -2.90 -25.90 -3.84
CA GLN A 671 -1.89 -26.88 -3.48
C GLN A 671 -0.83 -26.31 -2.51
N GLY A 672 -1.06 -25.14 -1.90
CA GLY A 672 -0.17 -24.46 -0.94
C GLY A 672 -0.05 -25.12 0.45
N GLY A 673 -0.25 -26.44 0.52
CA GLY A 673 -0.04 -27.24 1.71
C GLY A 673 1.40 -27.74 1.86
N GLU A 674 2.24 -27.69 0.82
CA GLU A 674 3.60 -28.22 0.90
C GLU A 674 4.66 -27.14 1.14
N GLU A 675 4.67 -25.99 0.45
CA GLU A 675 5.71 -24.94 0.65
C GLU A 675 5.55 -24.16 1.97
N ASN A 676 4.32 -23.79 2.33
CA ASN A 676 4.02 -23.23 3.65
C ASN A 676 4.22 -24.27 4.77
N ALA A 677 4.12 -25.57 4.48
CA ALA A 677 4.47 -26.62 5.43
C ALA A 677 5.97 -26.90 5.46
N LEU A 678 6.72 -26.68 4.38
CA LEU A 678 8.17 -26.76 4.38
C LEU A 678 8.75 -25.64 5.25
N LEU A 679 8.32 -24.38 5.10
CA LEU A 679 8.76 -23.30 5.98
C LEU A 679 8.32 -23.54 7.45
N ARG A 680 7.09 -24.01 7.70
CA ARG A 680 6.61 -24.34 9.06
C ARG A 680 7.30 -25.58 9.67
N ASN A 681 7.63 -26.61 8.88
CA ASN A 681 8.34 -27.80 9.35
C ASN A 681 9.85 -27.55 9.50
N PHE A 682 10.44 -26.67 8.68
CA PHE A 682 11.83 -26.22 8.81
C PHE A 682 12.01 -25.35 10.05
N MET A 683 11.08 -24.42 10.29
CA MET A 683 11.02 -23.63 11.53
C MET A 683 10.69 -24.51 12.75
N ALA A 684 9.76 -25.46 12.67
CA ALA A 684 9.44 -26.34 13.80
C ALA A 684 10.59 -27.33 14.16
N SER A 685 11.42 -27.73 13.20
CA SER A 685 12.56 -28.64 13.43
C SER A 685 13.80 -27.92 13.99
N SER A 686 13.99 -26.64 13.67
CA SER A 686 15.07 -25.81 14.23
C SER A 686 14.83 -25.42 15.70
N PHE A 687 13.56 -25.28 16.14
CA PHE A 687 13.22 -25.08 17.57
C PHE A 687 13.19 -26.37 18.41
N ALA A 688 13.21 -27.56 17.80
CA ALA A 688 13.10 -28.84 18.51
C ALA A 688 14.45 -29.43 18.98
N SER A 689 15.59 -28.80 18.66
CA SER A 689 16.93 -29.32 19.00
C SER A 689 17.54 -28.79 20.30
N SER A 690 16.73 -28.18 21.19
CA SER A 690 17.17 -27.80 22.54
C SER A 690 16.62 -28.72 23.63
N SER A 691 16.76 -30.04 23.51
CA SER A 691 16.84 -30.96 24.66
C SER A 691 17.20 -32.39 24.25
N ASP A 692 18.34 -32.85 24.76
CA ASP A 692 18.74 -34.25 25.00
C ASP A 692 19.11 -35.20 23.83
N GLY A 693 20.43 -35.43 23.66
CA GLY A 693 21.04 -36.76 23.47
C GLY A 693 20.97 -37.44 22.09
N PRO A 694 21.98 -38.27 21.70
CA PRO A 694 22.14 -38.72 20.31
C PRO A 694 21.34 -39.99 20.00
N GLY A 695 20.63 -39.98 18.86
CA GLY A 695 20.20 -41.18 18.14
C GLY A 695 18.70 -41.24 17.84
N GLY A 696 18.36 -41.17 16.55
CA GLY A 696 17.00 -41.45 16.09
C GLY A 696 16.82 -41.26 14.58
N THR A 697 17.01 -42.34 13.83
CA THR A 697 16.74 -42.46 12.39
C THR A 697 15.27 -42.16 12.07
N LEU A 698 15.00 -41.29 11.08
CA LEU A 698 13.66 -41.05 10.54
C LEU A 698 13.18 -42.26 9.71
N ILE A 699 12.00 -42.79 10.06
CA ILE A 699 11.24 -43.76 9.28
C ILE A 699 10.04 -43.03 8.68
N SER A 700 9.94 -42.98 7.35
CA SER A 700 8.80 -42.42 6.64
C SER A 700 7.62 -43.41 6.63
N GLU A 701 6.46 -43.02 7.14
CA GLU A 701 5.19 -43.73 6.89
C GLU A 701 4.40 -43.00 5.79
N GLY A 702 4.49 -43.54 4.57
CA GLY A 702 3.60 -43.23 3.46
C GLY A 702 2.32 -44.08 3.52
N ALA A 703 1.20 -43.44 3.20
CA ALA A 703 -0.14 -43.99 3.16
C ALA A 703 -0.26 -45.32 2.38
N GLN A 704 -0.94 -46.31 2.96
CA GLN A 704 -1.48 -47.46 2.25
C GLN A 704 -3.01 -47.43 2.24
N GLY A 705 -3.59 -47.60 1.04
CA GLY A 705 -5.04 -47.68 0.83
C GLY A 705 -5.45 -48.19 -0.55
N ASN A 706 -4.92 -49.36 -0.95
CA ASN A 706 -5.52 -50.39 -1.82
C ASN A 706 -6.15 -50.05 -3.19
N SER A 707 -5.59 -50.67 -4.25
CA SER A 707 -6.25 -51.80 -4.95
C SER A 707 -5.27 -52.62 -5.83
N GLN A 708 -5.03 -53.88 -5.41
CA GLN A 708 -4.89 -55.15 -6.19
C GLN A 708 -4.35 -55.14 -7.64
N GLN A 709 -3.51 -56.05 -8.16
CA GLN A 709 -2.73 -57.25 -7.75
C GLN A 709 -1.97 -57.75 -9.03
N PRO A 710 -1.10 -58.78 -9.02
CA PRO A 710 0.37 -58.69 -9.16
C PRO A 710 0.94 -59.29 -10.47
N LEU A 711 2.23 -59.10 -10.74
CA LEU A 711 3.02 -60.04 -11.56
C LEU A 711 4.49 -60.07 -11.13
N LEU A 712 5.06 -61.25 -11.32
CA LEU A 712 6.15 -61.92 -10.60
C LEU A 712 7.57 -61.60 -11.13
N LEU A 713 8.54 -61.74 -10.22
CA LEU A 713 9.90 -62.31 -10.40
C LEU A 713 10.91 -61.61 -11.34
N THR A 714 12.01 -61.11 -10.77
CA THR A 714 13.29 -61.86 -10.64
C THR A 714 14.42 -60.94 -10.13
N GLN A 715 15.05 -61.37 -9.04
CA GLN A 715 16.46 -61.14 -8.72
C GLN A 715 17.23 -62.42 -9.14
N PRO A 716 18.59 -62.57 -9.07
CA PRO A 716 19.54 -61.77 -8.28
C PRO A 716 20.97 -61.60 -8.89
N HIS A 717 21.81 -60.97 -8.06
CA HIS A 717 23.26 -61.21 -7.84
C HIS A 717 24.32 -60.33 -8.52
N GLY A 718 25.15 -59.76 -7.66
CA GLY A 718 26.44 -59.14 -7.93
C GLY A 718 26.89 -58.32 -6.73
#